data_AF-A0A2V0PA13-F1
#
_entry.id   AF-A0A2V0PA13-F1
#
_cell.length_a   1.000
_cell.length_b   1.000
_cell.length_c   1.000
_cell.angle_alpha   90.00
_cell.angle_beta   90.00
_cell.angle_gamma   90.00
#
_symmetry.space_group_name_H-M   'P 1'
#
loop_
_entity.id
_entity.type
_entity.pdbx_description
1 polymer ?
#
loop_
_entity_poly.entity_id
_entity_poly.type
_entity_poly.pdbx_seq_one_letter_code
_entity_poly.pdbx_strand_id
1 'polypeptide(L)'
;MAPAALGKRLPLLLAALLLLLACGAAPAAALYEDQAGTFDWHRQHIGEVLYAAHGGGRDRFYVATAQGIAAAVSAADGAVAWRRTHPEEDPLAAAVALAKPSLLVVASRGGRHLRAWGAADGALRWEAAAAPRDAPPNGAAALAAVALREGAAVAAAAGGGVQVRAGGSGALIWEARLGGAGDGVKLVAPSGGSIFAASYAPGSNAVSVGAFGAEDGAESASAQLEAAAPLGAAAALSGGALAALSADGASLCAARIAAGAGAMGCAPLRTLLGGGAAAANGGAAAALVAAGDGGRFFLSVEGSGVYLVSVNAEGPRLVASFPGATAAAAPVAPDARALVFGPAGDDGRVAVSAVDVSTGAASPSAPLPPPAAPHPVHGPPPAVRAAFPSPNAAAGALVVWSDHGLSLFRGGALAWTREEALASVAAVEFIDLPAARGAAAGAKGGAAAAALREGGGAAAAAGGAGAADGLRRWVRMQALAVMVQFKLGSDQDAAELVRLREELSDKNFMHRDPNGLRKLVVVATAAGKTLALHNGDGRVIWAARLGGAGAGAGGGAGAGAGRAAAPQPPRLLRWRRFHDLAHAPQIAWVAAGGGGGSGGACVLVLDGATGRELERIELPHPVAKIVPLPQPLHDGTAEQYAYAFVRPAPAAAAAPPRALAARLVPGGPEARAHFAEAAPSLVFWDVFASDAASDGAAGAGAGALAGYAFDAAAGDDDEIEARLAWSVALHGKLLAVAARAPGEPMRAAVKVLGDRSLKFKYTDPNIILVVTGQPSPGDASAPPRVTAALVSGADGAVLHQQAHEGATGPALAVVSEHWAVYAHHDTATARQQVTSLELFDATPRDLSLGTVLSTVFGGAGAEGATGAVGGGGGAPLSVLSQSFYTQVRAKLLSVTQTLSGINLKQLLIGTVTDQLYAMDHRYLDPRRPIGRAKPTPEEAEERLLPYSPLLPFAPLSYATQDKEVAALRGVASAPAGLESTSLVLAYGADLFYTRLAPGRHFDSLPEDFNYGLLVAGLAALAGGTAWARRYSREAMLRAAWK
;
A
#
# COMPACT_ATOMS: atom_id res chain seq x y z
N MET A 1 -9.11 32.64 82.23
CA MET A 1 -8.23 32.92 81.07
C MET A 1 -7.89 31.60 80.41
N ALA A 2 -8.52 31.27 79.28
CA ALA A 2 -8.48 29.94 78.68
C ALA A 2 -7.94 29.96 77.25
N PRO A 3 -7.07 29.03 76.86
CA PRO A 3 -6.60 28.85 75.49
C PRO A 3 -7.56 27.92 74.74
N ALA A 4 -8.38 28.44 73.83
CA ALA A 4 -9.35 27.60 73.09
C ALA A 4 -9.54 27.97 71.60
N ALA A 5 -8.82 28.97 71.07
CA ALA A 5 -9.05 29.44 69.70
C ALA A 5 -8.12 28.83 68.63
N LEU A 6 -7.00 28.20 69.02
CA LEU A 6 -6.00 27.72 68.04
C LEU A 6 -6.29 26.31 67.50
N GLY A 7 -6.94 25.44 68.29
CA GLY A 7 -7.18 24.04 67.91
C GLY A 7 -8.18 23.83 66.76
N LYS A 8 -9.09 24.79 66.51
CA LYS A 8 -10.08 24.67 65.42
C LYS A 8 -9.61 25.20 64.06
N ARG A 9 -8.53 25.99 64.01
CA ARG A 9 -7.99 26.54 62.75
C ARG A 9 -6.88 25.71 62.16
N LEU A 10 -6.18 24.93 62.99
CA LEU A 10 -5.09 24.03 62.55
C LEU A 10 -5.54 22.99 61.50
N PRO A 11 -6.68 22.28 61.62
CA PRO A 11 -7.11 21.33 60.59
C PRO A 11 -7.52 22.03 59.29
N LEU A 12 -8.05 23.26 59.37
CA LEU A 12 -8.43 24.05 58.20
C LEU A 12 -7.21 24.58 57.43
N LEU A 13 -6.17 25.00 58.17
CA LEU A 13 -4.89 25.42 57.62
C LEU A 13 -4.11 24.23 57.04
N LEU A 14 -4.14 23.05 57.67
CA LEU A 14 -3.54 21.83 57.13
C LEU A 14 -4.26 21.38 55.85
N ALA A 15 -5.59 21.44 55.81
CA ALA A 15 -6.38 21.13 54.62
C ALA A 15 -6.11 22.12 53.48
N ALA A 16 -5.98 23.42 53.78
CA ALA A 16 -5.62 24.42 52.79
C ALA A 16 -4.19 24.25 52.27
N LEU A 17 -3.24 23.88 53.13
CA LEU A 17 -1.85 23.59 52.76
C LEU A 17 -1.74 22.31 51.91
N LEU A 18 -2.50 21.26 52.25
CA LEU A 18 -2.61 20.04 51.44
C LEU A 18 -3.25 20.31 50.07
N LEU A 19 -4.26 21.19 50.00
CA LEU A 19 -4.85 21.62 48.73
C LEU A 19 -3.85 22.42 47.87
N LEU A 20 -3.06 23.31 48.49
CA LEU A 20 -2.01 24.08 47.82
C LEU A 20 -0.84 23.20 47.34
N LEU A 21 -0.45 22.19 48.11
CA LEU A 21 0.55 21.18 47.72
C LEU A 21 0.03 20.28 46.60
N ALA A 22 -1.26 19.91 46.61
CA ALA A 22 -1.90 19.15 45.54
C ALA A 22 -2.04 19.97 44.23
N CYS A 23 -2.22 21.30 44.32
CA CYS A 23 -2.22 22.20 43.16
C CYS A 23 -0.82 22.53 42.63
N GLY A 24 0.25 22.28 43.40
CA GLY A 24 1.64 22.54 43.02
C GLY A 24 2.36 21.38 42.32
N ALA A 25 1.77 20.19 42.28
CA ALA A 25 2.31 19.06 41.53
C ALA A 25 2.04 19.28 40.03
N ALA A 26 3.01 19.83 39.31
CA ALA A 26 2.96 19.85 37.85
C ALA A 26 2.91 18.40 37.35
N PRO A 27 1.84 17.95 36.67
CA PRO A 27 1.89 16.68 35.98
C PRO A 27 2.97 16.81 34.90
N ALA A 28 3.97 15.92 34.96
CA ALA A 28 4.90 15.76 33.86
C ALA A 28 4.08 15.41 32.63
N ALA A 29 4.17 16.24 31.59
CA ALA A 29 3.51 16.01 30.31
C ALA A 29 4.19 14.83 29.61
N ALA A 30 3.77 13.62 29.96
CA ALA A 30 3.98 12.42 29.16
C ALA A 30 2.80 12.24 28.21
N LEU A 31 3.06 11.78 27.00
CA LEU A 31 2.03 11.16 26.16
C LEU A 31 1.51 9.93 26.93
N TYR A 32 0.20 9.82 27.15
CA TYR A 32 -0.32 8.78 28.04
C TYR A 32 -0.24 7.38 27.39
N GLU A 33 0.29 6.42 28.16
CA GLU A 33 0.36 4.98 27.81
C GLU A 33 -1.04 4.37 27.57
N ASP A 34 -2.12 5.03 28.02
CA ASP A 34 -3.50 4.55 27.91
C ASP A 34 -4.20 4.86 26.58
N GLN A 35 -3.56 5.59 25.66
CA GLN A 35 -4.11 5.94 24.34
C GLN A 35 -3.68 4.98 23.22
N ALA A 36 -2.58 4.24 23.39
CA ALA A 36 -2.11 3.26 22.41
C ALA A 36 -3.13 2.12 22.23
N GLY A 37 -3.50 1.82 20.99
CA GLY A 37 -4.54 0.83 20.64
C GLY A 37 -5.97 1.37 20.71
N THR A 38 -6.19 2.62 21.11
CA THR A 38 -7.55 3.21 21.16
C THR A 38 -8.02 3.64 19.77
N PHE A 39 -7.18 4.39 19.05
CA PHE A 39 -7.49 4.97 17.73
C PHE A 39 -6.57 4.51 16.62
N ASP A 40 -5.49 3.82 16.97
CA ASP A 40 -4.53 3.21 16.07
C ASP A 40 -4.70 1.69 16.02
N TRP A 41 -4.37 1.11 14.88
CA TRP A 41 -4.34 -0.35 14.71
C TRP A 41 -3.27 -0.74 13.70
N HIS A 42 -2.75 -1.95 13.87
CA HIS A 42 -1.75 -2.57 12.99
C HIS A 42 -2.25 -3.92 12.52
N ARG A 43 -2.35 -4.12 11.20
CA ARG A 43 -2.71 -5.40 10.59
C ARG A 43 -1.54 -5.96 9.79
N GLN A 44 -1.19 -7.19 10.13
CA GLN A 44 -0.07 -7.92 9.57
C GLN A 44 -0.52 -8.89 8.47
N HIS A 45 0.09 -8.76 7.30
CA HIS A 45 -0.12 -9.68 6.18
C HIS A 45 1.20 -10.33 5.75
N ILE A 46 1.11 -11.38 4.96
CA ILE A 46 2.25 -12.06 4.31
C ILE A 46 2.26 -11.80 2.80
N GLY A 47 1.08 -11.58 2.21
CA GLY A 47 0.93 -11.33 0.78
C GLY A 47 0.78 -12.57 -0.09
N GLU A 48 1.13 -12.43 -1.35
CA GLU A 48 0.92 -13.43 -2.40
C GLU A 48 1.86 -14.62 -2.20
N VAL A 49 1.32 -15.77 -1.83
CA VAL A 49 2.09 -16.99 -1.58
C VAL A 49 2.54 -17.61 -2.90
N LEU A 50 3.86 -17.66 -3.10
CA LEU A 50 4.48 -18.28 -4.27
C LEU A 50 4.84 -19.74 -4.01
N TYR A 51 5.29 -20.03 -2.79
CA TYR A 51 5.67 -21.36 -2.34
C TYR A 51 5.06 -21.62 -0.97
N ALA A 52 4.51 -22.80 -0.77
CA ALA A 52 4.16 -23.28 0.56
C ALA A 52 4.50 -24.76 0.72
N ALA A 53 4.90 -25.14 1.93
CA ALA A 53 5.08 -26.53 2.30
C ALA A 53 4.55 -26.77 3.72
N HIS A 54 3.91 -27.92 3.93
CA HIS A 54 3.47 -28.33 5.25
C HIS A 54 4.65 -28.89 6.07
N GLY A 55 4.75 -28.47 7.32
CA GLY A 55 5.80 -28.90 8.22
C GLY A 55 5.58 -30.27 8.84
N GLY A 56 6.57 -31.16 8.77
CA GLY A 56 6.54 -32.48 9.42
C GLY A 56 6.66 -32.49 10.96
N GLY A 57 6.59 -31.31 11.61
CA GLY A 57 6.72 -31.14 13.05
C GLY A 57 5.44 -30.58 13.67
N ARG A 58 5.38 -29.25 13.83
CA ARG A 58 4.14 -28.56 14.20
C ARG A 58 3.24 -28.40 12.99
N ASP A 59 1.92 -28.41 13.22
CA ASP A 59 0.90 -28.26 12.19
C ASP A 59 0.86 -26.83 11.63
N ARG A 60 1.81 -26.55 10.73
CA ARG A 60 2.09 -25.22 10.16
C ARG A 60 2.42 -25.35 8.68
N PHE A 61 2.07 -24.33 7.91
CA PHE A 61 2.55 -24.12 6.56
C PHE A 61 3.68 -23.10 6.59
N TYR A 62 4.81 -23.47 6.00
CA TYR A 62 5.91 -22.55 5.74
C TYR A 62 5.72 -21.95 4.37
N VAL A 63 5.69 -20.63 4.28
CA VAL A 63 5.35 -19.90 3.08
C VAL A 63 6.44 -18.91 2.72
N ALA A 64 6.63 -18.70 1.42
CA ALA A 64 7.42 -17.62 0.85
C ALA A 64 6.55 -16.83 -0.13
N THR A 65 6.59 -15.50 -0.01
CA THR A 65 5.67 -14.62 -0.74
C THR A 65 6.37 -13.67 -1.70
N ALA A 66 5.62 -13.15 -2.68
CA ALA A 66 6.10 -12.20 -3.67
C ALA A 66 6.55 -10.87 -3.07
N GLN A 67 6.04 -10.51 -1.88
CA GLN A 67 6.40 -9.32 -1.11
C GLN A 67 7.72 -9.49 -0.32
N GLY A 68 8.45 -10.58 -0.53
CA GLY A 68 9.73 -10.85 0.15
C GLY A 68 9.57 -11.37 1.58
N ILE A 69 8.41 -11.93 1.94
CA ILE A 69 8.14 -12.42 3.29
C ILE A 69 8.26 -13.94 3.34
N ALA A 70 9.10 -14.44 4.24
CA ALA A 70 9.14 -15.83 4.63
C ALA A 70 8.40 -15.98 5.96
N ALA A 71 7.41 -16.87 6.06
CA ALA A 71 6.58 -16.98 7.26
C ALA A 71 6.19 -18.42 7.59
N ALA A 72 5.80 -18.64 8.84
CA ALA A 72 5.08 -19.83 9.26
C ALA A 72 3.66 -19.46 9.66
N VAL A 73 2.69 -20.07 8.97
CA VAL A 73 1.26 -19.90 9.22
C VAL A 73 0.74 -21.13 9.95
N SER A 74 0.05 -20.92 11.07
CA SER A 74 -0.64 -21.96 11.81
C SER A 74 -1.75 -22.58 10.97
N ALA A 75 -1.79 -23.90 10.86
CA ALA A 75 -2.85 -24.56 10.14
C ALA A 75 -4.18 -24.63 10.95
N ALA A 76 -4.14 -24.36 12.26
CA ALA A 76 -5.34 -24.38 13.10
C ALA A 76 -6.28 -23.18 12.84
N ASP A 77 -5.71 -21.98 12.77
CA ASP A 77 -6.43 -20.70 12.79
C ASP A 77 -5.93 -19.68 11.74
N GLY A 78 -4.88 -20.02 10.99
CA GLY A 78 -4.26 -19.11 10.04
C GLY A 78 -3.42 -18.02 10.70
N ALA A 79 -3.16 -18.06 12.01
CA ALA A 79 -2.33 -17.07 12.66
C ALA A 79 -0.87 -17.14 12.17
N VAL A 80 -0.21 -15.99 12.04
CA VAL A 80 1.22 -15.92 11.72
C VAL A 80 2.01 -16.25 12.99
N ALA A 81 2.68 -17.40 12.99
CA ALA A 81 3.50 -17.82 14.12
C ALA A 81 4.84 -17.04 14.18
N TRP A 82 5.43 -16.82 13.01
CA TRP A 82 6.58 -15.92 12.82
C TRP A 82 6.63 -15.53 11.34
N ARG A 83 7.26 -14.39 11.05
CA ARG A 83 7.56 -13.95 9.69
C ARG A 83 8.87 -13.17 9.65
N ARG A 84 9.54 -13.18 8.50
CA ARG A 84 10.79 -12.50 8.21
C ARG A 84 10.65 -11.77 6.88
N THR A 85 10.76 -10.45 6.95
CA THR A 85 10.71 -9.57 5.78
C THR A 85 12.12 -9.44 5.22
N HIS A 86 12.25 -9.62 3.91
CA HIS A 86 13.47 -9.39 3.18
C HIS A 86 13.42 -8.02 2.50
N PRO A 87 14.57 -7.33 2.35
CA PRO A 87 14.64 -6.08 1.62
C PRO A 87 14.15 -6.24 0.18
N GLU A 88 13.60 -5.17 -0.39
CA GLU A 88 13.18 -5.13 -1.80
C GLU A 88 14.35 -5.34 -2.78
N GLU A 89 15.58 -5.03 -2.34
CA GLU A 89 16.83 -5.28 -3.05
C GLU A 89 17.25 -6.77 -3.07
N ASP A 90 16.66 -7.61 -2.21
CA ASP A 90 16.96 -9.04 -2.08
C ASP A 90 15.66 -9.89 -2.11
N PRO A 91 14.89 -9.83 -3.22
CA PRO A 91 13.60 -10.50 -3.31
C PRO A 91 13.77 -12.03 -3.31
N LEU A 92 12.77 -12.73 -2.77
CA LEU A 92 12.75 -14.18 -2.72
C LEU A 92 12.49 -14.79 -4.12
N ALA A 93 13.22 -15.84 -4.47
CA ALA A 93 13.11 -16.55 -5.74
C ALA A 93 12.55 -17.97 -5.59
N ALA A 94 13.00 -18.71 -4.58
CA ALA A 94 12.60 -20.09 -4.32
C ALA A 94 12.60 -20.38 -2.82
N ALA A 95 11.79 -21.35 -2.40
CA ALA A 95 11.75 -21.83 -1.03
C ALA A 95 11.49 -23.34 -0.97
N VAL A 96 12.06 -24.00 0.04
CA VAL A 96 11.84 -25.42 0.31
C VAL A 96 11.85 -25.69 1.81
N ALA A 97 10.98 -26.60 2.26
CA ALA A 97 10.95 -27.06 3.65
C ALA A 97 11.70 -28.38 3.82
N LEU A 98 12.47 -28.47 4.91
CA LEU A 98 13.13 -29.70 5.35
C LEU A 98 12.39 -30.28 6.56
N ALA A 99 12.27 -31.61 6.61
CA ALA A 99 11.63 -32.30 7.73
C ALA A 99 12.59 -32.48 8.92
N LYS A 100 13.84 -32.87 8.68
CA LYS A 100 14.85 -33.18 9.70
C LYS A 100 16.24 -32.71 9.26
N PRO A 101 16.80 -31.64 9.85
CA PRO A 101 16.18 -30.74 10.83
C PRO A 101 14.99 -29.97 10.23
N SER A 102 14.03 -29.56 11.07
CA SER A 102 12.86 -28.83 10.61
C SER A 102 13.25 -27.38 10.31
N LEU A 103 13.40 -27.07 9.02
CA LEU A 103 13.86 -25.77 8.52
C LEU A 103 13.06 -25.32 7.30
N LEU A 104 12.93 -24.00 7.14
CA LEU A 104 12.53 -23.38 5.88
C LEU A 104 13.78 -22.77 5.24
N VAL A 105 14.18 -23.26 4.07
CA VAL A 105 15.29 -22.70 3.30
C VAL A 105 14.76 -21.86 2.18
N VAL A 106 15.19 -20.60 2.12
CA VAL A 106 14.80 -19.64 1.08
C VAL A 106 16.02 -19.19 0.30
N ALA A 107 15.86 -19.00 -1.00
CA ALA A 107 16.85 -18.43 -1.90
C ALA A 107 16.38 -17.05 -2.35
N SER A 108 17.28 -16.08 -2.31
CA SER A 108 17.06 -14.81 -2.99
C SER A 108 17.26 -14.93 -4.50
N ARG A 109 16.77 -13.93 -5.25
CA ARG A 109 17.06 -13.83 -6.68
C ARG A 109 18.57 -13.79 -6.94
N GLY A 110 18.96 -14.42 -8.03
CA GLY A 110 20.34 -14.72 -8.41
C GLY A 110 20.99 -15.82 -7.58
N GLY A 111 20.35 -16.31 -6.50
CA GLY A 111 20.97 -17.26 -5.55
C GLY A 111 22.11 -16.65 -4.74
N ARG A 112 22.12 -15.32 -4.60
CA ARG A 112 23.16 -14.60 -3.82
C ARG A 112 23.13 -15.00 -2.36
N HIS A 113 21.92 -15.16 -1.81
CA HIS A 113 21.71 -15.57 -0.43
C HIS A 113 20.80 -16.80 -0.36
N LEU A 114 21.30 -17.85 0.30
CA LEU A 114 20.54 -19.00 0.79
C LEU A 114 20.44 -18.88 2.31
N ARG A 115 19.23 -18.81 2.84
CA ARG A 115 18.99 -18.67 4.29
C ARG A 115 18.11 -19.78 4.80
N ALA A 116 18.54 -20.43 5.89
CA ALA A 116 17.73 -21.41 6.58
C ALA A 116 17.18 -20.85 7.88
N TRP A 117 15.86 -20.90 7.99
CA TRP A 117 15.10 -20.44 9.14
C TRP A 117 14.63 -21.64 9.97
N GLY A 118 14.79 -21.55 11.28
CA GLY A 118 14.21 -22.49 12.23
C GLY A 118 12.69 -22.54 12.08
N ALA A 119 12.14 -23.72 11.83
CA ALA A 119 10.72 -23.86 11.54
C ALA A 119 9.82 -23.52 12.77
N ALA A 120 10.33 -23.69 13.98
CA ALA A 120 9.60 -23.42 15.22
C ALA A 120 9.56 -21.93 15.60
N ASP A 121 10.71 -21.24 15.49
CA ASP A 121 10.99 -19.92 16.08
C ASP A 121 11.33 -18.84 15.04
N GLY A 122 11.53 -19.21 13.77
CA GLY A 122 11.93 -18.29 12.72
C GLY A 122 13.32 -17.70 12.94
N ALA A 123 14.18 -18.36 13.72
CA ALA A 123 15.57 -17.92 13.94
C ALA A 123 16.45 -18.31 12.75
N LEU A 124 17.35 -17.43 12.31
CA LEU A 124 18.33 -17.75 11.27
C LEU A 124 19.29 -18.82 11.81
N ARG A 125 19.41 -19.95 11.11
CA ARG A 125 20.31 -21.06 11.49
C ARG A 125 21.64 -20.97 10.76
N TRP A 126 21.58 -20.70 9.47
CA TRP A 126 22.75 -20.49 8.64
C TRP A 126 22.38 -19.64 7.42
N GLU A 127 23.39 -18.99 6.87
CA GLU A 127 23.35 -18.25 5.62
C GLU A 127 24.55 -18.66 4.77
N ALA A 128 24.31 -18.88 3.48
CA ALA A 128 25.31 -19.26 2.50
C ALA A 128 25.04 -18.56 1.16
N ALA A 129 26.01 -18.58 0.25
CA ALA A 129 25.82 -18.11 -1.12
C ALA A 129 25.78 -19.30 -2.08
N ALA A 130 24.82 -19.33 -3.01
CA ALA A 130 24.76 -20.32 -4.09
C ALA A 130 25.43 -19.83 -5.37
N ALA A 131 25.42 -18.51 -5.59
CA ALA A 131 26.05 -17.86 -6.73
C ALA A 131 27.16 -16.89 -6.28
N PRO A 132 28.17 -16.62 -7.14
CA PRO A 132 29.20 -15.63 -6.86
C PRO A 132 28.61 -14.24 -6.62
N ARG A 133 29.33 -13.38 -5.87
CA ARG A 133 28.85 -12.04 -5.49
C ARG A 133 28.53 -11.13 -6.67
N ASP A 134 29.14 -11.39 -7.83
CA ASP A 134 29.02 -10.65 -9.08
C ASP A 134 27.89 -11.20 -9.97
N ALA A 135 27.16 -12.24 -9.53
CA ALA A 135 25.99 -12.73 -10.24
C ALA A 135 24.92 -11.63 -10.33
N PRO A 136 24.23 -11.51 -11.49
CA PRO A 136 23.23 -10.47 -11.68
C PRO A 136 22.12 -10.59 -10.62
N PRO A 137 21.69 -9.47 -10.00
CA PRO A 137 20.70 -9.48 -8.93
C PRO A 137 19.32 -10.01 -9.36
N ASN A 138 19.06 -10.04 -10.68
CA ASN A 138 17.79 -10.51 -11.26
C ASN A 138 17.80 -11.99 -11.67
N GLY A 139 18.89 -12.73 -11.46
CA GLY A 139 18.97 -14.12 -11.91
C GLY A 139 17.91 -15.03 -11.27
N ALA A 140 17.58 -16.15 -11.92
CA ALA A 140 16.72 -17.16 -11.30
C ALA A 140 17.51 -18.04 -10.33
N ALA A 141 16.80 -18.60 -9.34
CA ALA A 141 17.31 -19.63 -8.45
C ALA A 141 16.22 -20.67 -8.22
N ALA A 142 16.62 -21.94 -8.10
CA ALA A 142 15.73 -23.04 -7.78
C ALA A 142 16.27 -23.86 -6.61
N LEU A 143 15.37 -24.35 -5.75
CA LEU A 143 15.69 -25.16 -4.59
C LEU A 143 14.89 -26.47 -4.60
N ALA A 144 15.51 -27.55 -4.14
CA ALA A 144 14.83 -28.81 -3.88
C ALA A 144 15.38 -29.49 -2.62
N ALA A 145 14.51 -30.21 -1.91
CA ALA A 145 14.87 -30.99 -0.73
C ALA A 145 15.42 -32.35 -1.18
N VAL A 146 16.59 -32.71 -0.67
CA VAL A 146 17.28 -33.96 -1.01
C VAL A 146 17.41 -34.81 0.25
N ALA A 147 17.07 -36.09 0.15
CA ALA A 147 17.34 -37.06 1.20
C ALA A 147 18.69 -37.74 0.92
N LEU A 148 19.67 -37.54 1.80
CA LEU A 148 20.96 -38.22 1.79
C LEU A 148 21.01 -39.28 2.90
N ARG A 149 22.01 -40.16 2.85
CA ARG A 149 22.25 -41.18 3.88
C ARG A 149 22.49 -40.58 5.27
N GLU A 150 23.22 -39.47 5.35
CA GLU A 150 23.59 -38.81 6.61
C GLU A 150 22.57 -37.76 7.08
N GLY A 151 21.51 -37.48 6.29
CA GLY A 151 20.46 -36.53 6.68
C GLY A 151 19.80 -35.82 5.50
N ALA A 152 19.00 -34.79 5.80
CA ALA A 152 18.41 -33.95 4.76
C ALA A 152 19.41 -32.90 4.25
N ALA A 153 19.38 -32.66 2.95
CA ALA A 153 20.17 -31.66 2.25
C ALA A 153 19.27 -30.79 1.35
N VAL A 154 19.85 -29.71 0.84
CA VAL A 154 19.21 -28.81 -0.12
C VAL A 154 20.06 -28.78 -1.38
N ALA A 155 19.44 -29.06 -2.52
CA ALA A 155 20.01 -28.79 -3.82
C ALA A 155 19.61 -27.38 -4.26
N ALA A 156 20.58 -26.59 -4.71
CA ALA A 156 20.38 -25.25 -5.22
C ALA A 156 20.98 -25.13 -6.62
N ALA A 157 20.18 -24.66 -7.57
CA ALA A 157 20.64 -24.27 -8.90
C ALA A 157 20.59 -22.74 -9.00
N ALA A 158 21.76 -22.11 -9.16
CA ALA A 158 21.90 -20.67 -9.26
C ALA A 158 23.19 -20.30 -10.02
N GLY A 159 23.20 -19.15 -10.70
CA GLY A 159 24.33 -18.76 -11.55
C GLY A 159 24.63 -19.83 -12.61
N GLY A 160 25.90 -20.22 -12.76
CA GLY A 160 26.35 -21.28 -13.69
C GLY A 160 26.60 -22.65 -13.03
N GLY A 161 25.94 -22.94 -11.91
CA GLY A 161 26.24 -24.15 -11.14
C GLY A 161 25.07 -24.73 -10.37
N VAL A 162 25.29 -25.97 -9.92
CA VAL A 162 24.42 -26.72 -9.02
C VAL A 162 25.22 -27.08 -7.79
N GLN A 163 24.66 -26.84 -6.61
CA GLN A 163 25.30 -27.14 -5.34
C GLN A 163 24.37 -27.96 -4.46
N VAL A 164 24.93 -28.88 -3.68
CA VAL A 164 24.21 -29.56 -2.60
C VAL A 164 24.83 -29.18 -1.28
N ARG A 165 23.97 -28.78 -0.34
CA ARG A 165 24.37 -28.32 0.98
C ARG A 165 23.68 -29.12 2.08
N ALA A 166 24.42 -29.42 3.13
CA ALA A 166 23.90 -30.09 4.31
C ALA A 166 22.80 -29.23 4.96
N GLY A 167 21.63 -29.80 5.23
CA GLY A 167 20.47 -29.04 5.70
C GLY A 167 20.68 -28.39 7.07
N GLY A 168 21.40 -29.04 7.99
CA GLY A 168 21.59 -28.52 9.35
C GLY A 168 22.63 -27.41 9.50
N SER A 169 23.73 -27.48 8.76
CA SER A 169 24.86 -26.54 8.87
C SER A 169 24.98 -25.57 7.69
N GLY A 170 24.35 -25.86 6.55
CA GLY A 170 24.56 -25.14 5.30
C GLY A 170 25.91 -25.42 4.62
N ALA A 171 26.70 -26.37 5.17
CA ALA A 171 27.99 -26.75 4.62
C ALA A 171 27.86 -27.31 3.19
N LEU A 172 28.77 -26.90 2.31
CA LEU A 172 28.82 -27.41 0.94
C LEU A 172 29.27 -28.87 0.97
N ILE A 173 28.47 -29.75 0.37
CA ILE A 173 28.82 -31.17 0.20
C ILE A 173 29.58 -31.32 -1.12
N TRP A 174 28.99 -30.82 -2.20
CA TRP A 174 29.63 -30.77 -3.52
C TRP A 174 29.03 -29.64 -4.36
N GLU A 175 29.78 -29.25 -5.39
CA GLU A 175 29.34 -28.33 -6.44
C GLU A 175 29.71 -28.86 -7.82
N ALA A 176 28.84 -28.63 -8.79
CA ALA A 176 29.06 -28.98 -10.18
C ALA A 176 28.73 -27.79 -11.08
N ARG A 177 29.44 -27.66 -12.20
CA ARG A 177 29.14 -26.64 -13.21
C ARG A 177 27.98 -27.10 -14.07
N LEU A 178 27.04 -26.18 -14.31
CA LEU A 178 25.97 -26.34 -15.28
C LEU A 178 26.18 -25.25 -16.33
N GLY A 179 26.41 -25.66 -17.58
CA GLY A 179 26.56 -24.71 -18.68
C GLY A 179 25.35 -23.78 -18.83
N GLY A 180 25.50 -22.76 -19.67
CA GLY A 180 24.40 -21.87 -20.07
C GLY A 180 24.46 -20.47 -19.47
N ALA A 181 23.60 -19.59 -19.99
CA ALA A 181 23.58 -18.17 -19.63
C ALA A 181 23.38 -17.95 -18.12
N GLY A 182 24.10 -16.97 -17.57
CA GLY A 182 24.01 -16.58 -16.16
C GLY A 182 22.63 -16.03 -15.77
N ASP A 183 21.91 -15.48 -16.75
CA ASP A 183 20.56 -14.92 -16.57
C ASP A 183 19.53 -15.74 -17.38
N GLY A 184 18.70 -16.52 -16.70
CA GLY A 184 17.80 -17.48 -17.34
C GLY A 184 17.05 -18.38 -16.37
N VAL A 185 16.17 -19.24 -16.89
CA VAL A 185 15.43 -20.25 -16.13
C VAL A 185 16.41 -21.24 -15.52
N LYS A 186 16.25 -21.53 -14.22
CA LYS A 186 17.03 -22.55 -13.49
C LYS A 186 16.06 -23.54 -12.86
N LEU A 187 16.31 -24.83 -13.01
CA LEU A 187 15.49 -25.91 -12.47
C LEU A 187 16.37 -26.94 -11.78
N VAL A 188 15.89 -27.51 -10.68
CA VAL A 188 16.54 -28.61 -9.96
C VAL A 188 15.48 -29.57 -9.42
N ALA A 189 15.70 -30.87 -9.61
CA ALA A 189 14.78 -31.90 -9.15
C ALA A 189 15.55 -33.18 -8.76
N PRO A 190 15.38 -33.68 -7.52
CA PRO A 190 15.94 -34.96 -7.11
C PRO A 190 15.05 -36.12 -7.56
N SER A 191 15.65 -37.21 -8.02
CA SER A 191 14.93 -38.45 -8.33
C SER A 191 15.87 -39.66 -8.31
N GLY A 192 15.46 -40.75 -7.64
CA GLY A 192 16.16 -42.04 -7.69
C GLY A 192 17.63 -42.00 -7.26
N GLY A 193 17.99 -41.14 -6.28
CA GLY A 193 19.37 -40.96 -5.81
C GLY A 193 20.25 -40.08 -6.73
N SER A 194 19.68 -39.50 -7.79
CA SER A 194 20.31 -38.53 -8.67
C SER A 194 19.65 -37.16 -8.54
N ILE A 195 20.38 -36.11 -8.89
CA ILE A 195 19.91 -34.73 -8.96
C ILE A 195 19.99 -34.28 -10.41
N PHE A 196 18.85 -33.91 -10.95
CA PHE A 196 18.74 -33.37 -12.29
C PHE A 196 18.68 -31.85 -12.21
N ALA A 197 19.35 -31.18 -13.14
CA ALA A 197 19.32 -29.74 -13.26
C ALA A 197 19.25 -29.29 -14.72
N ALA A 198 18.61 -28.15 -14.95
CA ALA A 198 18.50 -27.53 -16.27
C ALA A 198 18.63 -26.01 -16.19
N SER A 199 19.21 -25.41 -17.23
CA SER A 199 19.47 -23.98 -17.32
C SER A 199 19.42 -23.49 -18.76
N TYR A 200 18.66 -22.41 -19.01
CA TYR A 200 18.58 -21.74 -20.32
C TYR A 200 18.04 -20.31 -20.21
N ALA A 201 18.33 -19.45 -21.19
CA ALA A 201 17.75 -18.10 -21.26
C ALA A 201 16.41 -18.11 -22.03
N PRO A 202 15.34 -17.45 -21.55
CA PRO A 202 14.12 -17.26 -22.33
C PRO A 202 14.44 -16.61 -23.69
N GLY A 203 13.83 -17.11 -24.76
CA GLY A 203 14.09 -16.73 -26.15
C GLY A 203 15.24 -17.51 -26.80
N SER A 204 15.99 -18.33 -26.05
CA SER A 204 17.05 -19.19 -26.60
C SER A 204 16.52 -20.58 -26.99
N ASN A 205 17.20 -21.20 -27.95
CA ASN A 205 16.98 -22.60 -28.35
C ASN A 205 17.89 -23.56 -27.57
N ALA A 206 18.98 -23.05 -26.98
CA ALA A 206 19.98 -23.85 -26.31
C ALA A 206 19.66 -24.06 -24.83
N VAL A 207 19.63 -25.31 -24.39
CA VAL A 207 19.41 -25.69 -22.99
C VAL A 207 20.56 -26.53 -22.48
N SER A 208 21.14 -26.13 -21.35
CA SER A 208 22.13 -26.93 -20.65
C SER A 208 21.45 -27.80 -19.60
N VAL A 209 21.71 -29.11 -19.63
CA VAL A 209 21.16 -30.08 -18.69
C VAL A 209 22.27 -30.92 -18.06
N GLY A 210 22.04 -31.36 -16.82
CA GLY A 210 22.95 -32.23 -16.09
C GLY A 210 22.23 -33.19 -15.14
N ALA A 211 22.81 -34.36 -14.96
CA ALA A 211 22.42 -35.39 -14.00
C ALA A 211 23.62 -35.76 -13.13
N PHE A 212 23.47 -35.57 -11.82
CA PHE A 212 24.55 -35.71 -10.83
C PHE A 212 24.16 -36.70 -9.74
N GLY A 213 25.11 -37.46 -9.20
CA GLY A 213 24.87 -38.28 -8.02
C GLY A 213 24.52 -37.42 -6.80
N ALA A 214 23.51 -37.80 -6.02
CA ALA A 214 23.06 -36.97 -4.89
C ALA A 214 24.12 -36.84 -3.78
N GLU A 215 24.94 -37.86 -3.56
CA GLU A 215 25.92 -37.93 -2.46
C GLU A 215 27.29 -37.37 -2.84
N ASP A 216 27.78 -37.70 -4.03
CA ASP A 216 29.16 -37.43 -4.48
C ASP A 216 29.26 -36.36 -5.57
N GLY A 217 28.13 -35.94 -6.14
CA GLY A 217 28.10 -35.00 -7.27
C GLY A 217 28.68 -35.59 -8.56
N ALA A 218 28.89 -36.91 -8.62
CA ALA A 218 29.45 -37.54 -9.80
C ALA A 218 28.52 -37.33 -11.00
N GLU A 219 29.07 -36.76 -12.07
CA GLU A 219 28.32 -36.46 -13.28
C GLU A 219 28.02 -37.77 -14.04
N SER A 220 26.74 -38.11 -14.15
CA SER A 220 26.28 -39.29 -14.88
C SER A 220 25.87 -38.97 -16.31
N ALA A 221 25.39 -37.75 -16.56
CA ALA A 221 25.13 -37.22 -17.90
C ALA A 221 25.14 -35.69 -17.87
N SER A 222 25.79 -35.07 -18.84
CA SER A 222 25.56 -33.66 -19.21
C SER A 222 25.38 -33.55 -20.71
N ALA A 223 24.54 -32.61 -21.12
CA ALA A 223 24.29 -32.34 -22.52
C ALA A 223 23.86 -30.88 -22.73
N GLN A 224 24.15 -30.38 -23.93
CA GLN A 224 23.49 -29.20 -24.47
C GLN A 224 22.42 -29.68 -25.45
N LEU A 225 21.15 -29.44 -25.11
CA LEU A 225 20.01 -29.75 -25.93
C LEU A 225 19.66 -28.54 -26.79
N GLU A 226 19.41 -28.77 -28.08
CA GLU A 226 18.84 -27.75 -28.96
C GLU A 226 17.34 -28.00 -29.13
N ALA A 227 16.53 -26.99 -28.82
CA ALA A 227 15.09 -26.99 -29.05
C ALA A 227 14.77 -26.51 -30.47
N ALA A 228 13.74 -27.11 -31.08
CA ALA A 228 13.29 -26.73 -32.42
C ALA A 228 12.66 -25.32 -32.49
N ALA A 229 12.32 -24.73 -31.34
CA ALA A 229 11.76 -23.39 -31.21
C ALA A 229 12.35 -22.67 -29.98
N PRO A 230 12.40 -21.32 -29.98
CA PRO A 230 12.87 -20.55 -28.84
C PRO A 230 11.97 -20.81 -27.63
N LEU A 231 12.58 -21.06 -26.48
CA LEU A 231 11.87 -21.43 -25.26
C LEU A 231 11.41 -20.21 -24.46
N GLY A 232 10.22 -20.26 -23.89
CA GLY A 232 9.71 -19.29 -22.94
C GLY A 232 10.21 -19.55 -21.52
N ALA A 233 9.74 -18.72 -20.57
CA ALA A 233 10.14 -18.82 -19.17
C ALA A 233 9.40 -19.92 -18.38
N ALA A 234 8.33 -20.50 -18.95
CA ALA A 234 7.55 -21.56 -18.30
C ALA A 234 8.19 -22.93 -18.57
N ALA A 235 8.84 -23.49 -17.55
CA ALA A 235 9.42 -24.84 -17.60
C ALA A 235 9.32 -25.57 -16.25
N ALA A 236 9.42 -26.90 -16.33
CA ALA A 236 9.38 -27.78 -15.17
C ALA A 236 10.31 -28.99 -15.38
N LEU A 237 10.82 -29.52 -14.27
CA LEU A 237 11.72 -30.67 -14.26
C LEU A 237 11.19 -31.72 -13.28
N SER A 238 11.07 -32.96 -13.73
CA SER A 238 10.68 -34.10 -12.90
C SER A 238 11.25 -35.41 -13.42
N GLY A 239 11.77 -36.26 -12.54
CA GLY A 239 12.15 -37.64 -12.89
C GLY A 239 13.17 -37.73 -14.05
N GLY A 240 14.02 -36.70 -14.20
CA GLY A 240 14.96 -36.58 -15.31
C GLY A 240 14.33 -36.16 -16.65
N ALA A 241 13.04 -35.83 -16.70
CA ALA A 241 12.40 -35.22 -17.86
C ALA A 241 12.29 -33.71 -17.66
N LEU A 242 12.61 -32.96 -18.71
CA LEU A 242 12.47 -31.51 -18.81
C LEU A 242 11.32 -31.19 -19.77
N ALA A 243 10.43 -30.28 -19.38
CA ALA A 243 9.38 -29.74 -20.23
C ALA A 243 9.42 -28.20 -20.17
N ALA A 244 9.33 -27.54 -21.32
CA ALA A 244 9.34 -26.10 -21.47
C ALA A 244 8.38 -25.67 -22.59
N LEU A 245 7.67 -24.56 -22.39
CA LEU A 245 6.85 -23.97 -23.45
C LEU A 245 7.71 -23.12 -24.40
N SER A 246 7.32 -23.02 -25.66
CA SER A 246 7.93 -22.08 -26.60
C SER A 246 7.64 -20.62 -26.21
N ALA A 247 8.46 -19.68 -26.67
CA ALA A 247 8.37 -18.25 -26.33
C ALA A 247 7.06 -17.60 -26.79
N ASP A 248 6.46 -18.12 -27.86
CA ASP A 248 5.13 -17.75 -28.36
C ASP A 248 3.98 -18.49 -27.65
N GLY A 249 4.29 -19.42 -26.74
CA GLY A 249 3.31 -20.24 -26.01
C GLY A 249 2.60 -21.30 -26.86
N ALA A 250 2.95 -21.49 -28.13
CA ALA A 250 2.19 -22.33 -29.06
C ALA A 250 2.59 -23.83 -29.02
N SER A 251 3.78 -24.15 -28.51
CA SER A 251 4.35 -25.50 -28.54
C SER A 251 4.91 -25.91 -27.17
N LEU A 252 4.86 -27.21 -26.87
CA LEU A 252 5.52 -27.82 -25.71
C LEU A 252 6.77 -28.56 -26.19
N CYS A 253 7.94 -28.10 -25.75
CA CYS A 253 9.21 -28.74 -25.98
C CYS A 253 9.57 -29.61 -24.77
N ALA A 254 10.00 -30.85 -25.00
CA ALA A 254 10.35 -31.77 -23.94
C ALA A 254 11.52 -32.69 -24.32
N ALA A 255 12.30 -33.09 -23.31
CA ALA A 255 13.41 -34.03 -23.45
C ALA A 255 13.63 -34.83 -22.15
N ARG A 256 14.26 -35.99 -22.26
CA ARG A 256 14.76 -36.75 -21.12
C ARG A 256 16.27 -36.57 -21.01
N ILE A 257 16.73 -36.21 -19.82
CA ILE A 257 18.14 -36.01 -19.52
C ILE A 257 18.79 -37.39 -19.43
N ALA A 258 19.57 -37.72 -20.46
CA ALA A 258 20.33 -38.96 -20.58
C ALA A 258 21.63 -38.69 -21.35
N ALA A 259 22.63 -39.54 -21.16
CA ALA A 259 23.89 -39.44 -21.88
C ALA A 259 23.66 -39.57 -23.40
N GLY A 260 24.12 -38.59 -24.18
CA GLY A 260 23.99 -38.56 -25.65
C GLY A 260 22.69 -37.97 -26.21
N ALA A 261 21.80 -37.43 -25.37
CA ALA A 261 20.65 -36.66 -25.85
C ALA A 261 21.11 -35.30 -26.41
N GLY A 262 20.80 -35.00 -27.69
CA GLY A 262 21.23 -33.75 -28.35
C GLY A 262 20.12 -32.81 -28.81
N ALA A 263 18.86 -33.25 -28.76
CA ALA A 263 17.73 -32.47 -29.26
C ALA A 263 16.52 -32.54 -28.31
N MET A 264 15.78 -31.44 -28.25
CA MET A 264 14.51 -31.34 -27.51
C MET A 264 13.35 -31.38 -28.51
N GLY A 265 12.46 -32.36 -28.37
CA GLY A 265 11.31 -32.53 -29.25
C GLY A 265 10.20 -31.55 -28.91
N CYS A 266 9.75 -30.75 -29.88
CA CYS A 266 8.67 -29.78 -29.71
C CYS A 266 7.40 -30.25 -30.42
N ALA A 267 6.29 -30.35 -29.69
CA ALA A 267 4.97 -30.67 -30.23
C ALA A 267 4.06 -29.44 -30.15
N PRO A 268 3.39 -29.03 -31.25
CA PRO A 268 2.45 -27.92 -31.20
C PRO A 268 1.24 -28.31 -30.34
N LEU A 269 0.85 -27.42 -29.41
CA LEU A 269 -0.20 -27.68 -28.42
C LEU A 269 -1.52 -28.08 -29.08
N ARG A 270 -1.86 -27.50 -30.24
CA ARG A 270 -3.06 -27.86 -31.01
C ARG A 270 -3.10 -29.34 -31.39
N THR A 271 -1.95 -29.92 -31.73
CA THR A 271 -1.85 -31.34 -32.10
C THR A 271 -1.77 -32.23 -30.87
N LEU A 272 -1.07 -31.79 -29.82
CA LEU A 272 -0.90 -32.54 -28.59
C LEU A 272 -2.20 -32.64 -27.79
N LEU A 273 -3.00 -31.57 -27.76
CA LEU A 273 -4.22 -31.46 -26.96
C LEU A 273 -5.51 -31.71 -27.76
N GLY A 274 -5.43 -31.83 -29.09
CA GLY A 274 -6.56 -32.07 -29.98
C GLY A 274 -7.55 -30.89 -30.10
N GLY A 275 -8.81 -31.18 -30.45
CA GLY A 275 -9.87 -30.19 -30.70
C GLY A 275 -10.30 -29.32 -29.51
N GLY A 276 -9.83 -29.62 -28.29
CA GLY A 276 -10.09 -28.83 -27.08
C GLY A 276 -9.26 -27.53 -26.99
N ALA A 277 -8.30 -27.33 -27.89
CA ALA A 277 -7.37 -26.19 -27.90
C ALA A 277 -7.69 -25.14 -28.99
N ALA A 278 -8.94 -25.05 -29.47
CA ALA A 278 -9.33 -24.13 -30.53
C ALA A 278 -9.02 -22.64 -30.24
N ALA A 279 -8.79 -22.27 -28.96
CA ALA A 279 -8.42 -20.93 -28.51
C ALA A 279 -6.90 -20.64 -28.45
N ALA A 280 -6.02 -21.64 -28.63
CA ALA A 280 -4.56 -21.43 -28.52
C ALA A 280 -3.96 -20.55 -29.63
N ASN A 281 -4.70 -20.29 -30.71
CA ASN A 281 -4.28 -19.41 -31.81
C ASN A 281 -4.56 -17.91 -31.56
N GLY A 282 -5.14 -17.55 -30.41
CA GLY A 282 -5.59 -16.18 -30.09
C GLY A 282 -4.84 -15.48 -28.95
N GLY A 283 -3.62 -15.92 -28.60
CA GLY A 283 -2.86 -15.32 -27.49
C GLY A 283 -3.20 -15.86 -26.09
N ALA A 284 -3.82 -17.04 -25.99
CA ALA A 284 -4.10 -17.68 -24.70
C ALA A 284 -2.80 -18.14 -24.01
N ALA A 285 -2.60 -17.76 -22.74
CA ALA A 285 -1.41 -18.14 -21.99
C ALA A 285 -1.47 -19.60 -21.53
N ALA A 286 -0.42 -20.36 -21.82
CA ALA A 286 -0.22 -21.71 -21.28
C ALA A 286 0.86 -21.68 -20.17
N ALA A 287 0.69 -22.48 -19.12
CA ALA A 287 1.62 -22.56 -18.01
C ALA A 287 1.77 -23.99 -17.47
N LEU A 288 3.00 -24.38 -17.11
CA LEU A 288 3.27 -25.61 -16.37
C LEU A 288 2.98 -25.34 -14.88
N VAL A 289 1.98 -26.03 -14.32
CA VAL A 289 1.41 -25.70 -13.00
C VAL A 289 1.89 -26.64 -11.90
N ALA A 290 2.21 -27.89 -12.24
CA ALA A 290 2.77 -28.85 -11.29
C ALA A 290 3.60 -29.91 -12.02
N ALA A 291 4.67 -30.35 -11.36
CA ALA A 291 5.45 -31.51 -11.78
C ALA A 291 5.04 -32.71 -10.90
N GLY A 292 4.60 -33.79 -11.53
CA GLY A 292 4.30 -35.06 -10.87
C GLY A 292 5.49 -36.01 -10.95
N ASP A 293 5.41 -37.21 -10.37
CA ASP A 293 6.52 -38.18 -10.43
C ASP A 293 6.70 -38.84 -11.80
N GLY A 294 7.95 -39.18 -12.12
CA GLY A 294 8.31 -40.00 -13.28
C GLY A 294 8.25 -39.27 -14.63
N GLY A 295 8.43 -37.94 -14.66
CA GLY A 295 8.47 -37.16 -15.90
C GLY A 295 7.10 -36.79 -16.46
N ARG A 296 6.11 -36.60 -15.57
CA ARG A 296 4.77 -36.16 -15.90
C ARG A 296 4.51 -34.74 -15.39
N PHE A 297 3.75 -33.96 -16.14
CA PHE A 297 3.52 -32.55 -15.88
C PHE A 297 2.06 -32.17 -16.10
N PHE A 298 1.56 -31.27 -15.26
CA PHE A 298 0.28 -30.61 -15.46
C PHE A 298 0.48 -29.30 -16.22
N LEU A 299 -0.14 -29.21 -17.39
CA LEU A 299 -0.18 -28.03 -18.25
C LEU A 299 -1.57 -27.39 -18.13
N SER A 300 -1.65 -26.13 -17.72
CA SER A 300 -2.88 -25.34 -17.80
C SER A 300 -2.85 -24.49 -19.06
N VAL A 301 -3.96 -24.46 -19.79
CA VAL A 301 -4.18 -23.61 -20.96
C VAL A 301 -5.40 -22.75 -20.68
N GLU A 302 -5.19 -21.44 -20.64
CA GLU A 302 -6.24 -20.47 -20.33
C GLU A 302 -7.46 -20.64 -21.25
N GLY A 303 -8.66 -20.60 -20.65
CA GLY A 303 -9.93 -20.79 -21.37
C GLY A 303 -10.20 -22.21 -21.87
N SER A 304 -9.25 -23.14 -21.78
CA SER A 304 -9.40 -24.51 -22.28
C SER A 304 -9.47 -25.55 -21.15
N GLY A 305 -8.50 -25.56 -20.23
CA GLY A 305 -8.47 -26.50 -19.12
C GLY A 305 -7.06 -26.90 -18.69
N VAL A 306 -6.99 -27.92 -17.83
CA VAL A 306 -5.72 -28.54 -17.39
C VAL A 306 -5.52 -29.88 -18.07
N TYR A 307 -4.28 -30.19 -18.45
CA TYR A 307 -3.89 -31.41 -19.16
C TYR A 307 -2.72 -32.08 -18.45
N LEU A 308 -2.76 -33.40 -18.31
CA LEU A 308 -1.66 -34.21 -17.81
C LEU A 308 -0.85 -34.73 -19.00
N VAL A 309 0.42 -34.39 -19.06
CA VAL A 309 1.34 -34.76 -20.15
C VAL A 309 2.48 -35.60 -19.59
N SER A 310 2.86 -36.66 -20.28
CA SER A 310 4.04 -37.48 -19.98
C SER A 310 5.14 -37.20 -20.99
N VAL A 311 6.39 -37.14 -20.53
CA VAL A 311 7.56 -36.97 -21.39
C VAL A 311 8.30 -38.30 -21.53
N ASN A 312 8.26 -38.85 -22.73
CA ASN A 312 8.91 -40.12 -23.08
C ASN A 312 10.08 -39.86 -24.05
N ALA A 313 10.84 -40.90 -24.41
CA ALA A 313 11.98 -40.79 -25.33
C ALA A 313 11.61 -40.27 -26.74
N GLU A 314 10.34 -40.43 -27.15
CA GLU A 314 9.82 -40.00 -28.46
C GLU A 314 9.20 -38.58 -28.44
N GLY A 315 9.14 -37.91 -27.29
CA GLY A 315 8.53 -36.58 -27.11
C GLY A 315 7.35 -36.55 -26.13
N PRO A 316 6.68 -35.38 -25.97
CA PRO A 316 5.56 -35.22 -25.06
C PRO A 316 4.30 -35.93 -25.57
N ARG A 317 3.57 -36.62 -24.69
CA ARG A 317 2.30 -37.30 -24.98
C ARG A 317 1.23 -36.95 -23.95
N LEU A 318 0.01 -36.69 -24.41
CA LEU A 318 -1.14 -36.45 -23.55
C LEU A 318 -1.57 -37.75 -22.83
N VAL A 319 -1.78 -37.67 -21.52
CA VAL A 319 -2.26 -38.77 -20.67
C VAL A 319 -3.75 -38.58 -20.33
N ALA A 320 -4.13 -37.39 -19.87
CA ALA A 320 -5.50 -37.07 -19.48
C ALA A 320 -5.82 -35.58 -19.70
N SER A 321 -7.08 -35.25 -19.89
CA SER A 321 -7.58 -33.88 -20.07
C SER A 321 -8.69 -33.56 -19.07
N PHE A 322 -8.67 -32.32 -18.56
CA PHE A 322 -9.62 -31.78 -17.60
C PHE A 322 -10.16 -30.44 -18.14
N PRO A 323 -11.16 -30.47 -19.04
CA PRO A 323 -11.72 -29.28 -19.64
C PRO A 323 -12.27 -28.31 -18.58
N GLY A 324 -12.01 -27.01 -18.74
CA GLY A 324 -12.46 -25.96 -17.82
C GLY A 324 -11.73 -25.90 -16.46
N ALA A 325 -10.83 -26.84 -16.17
CA ALA A 325 -10.00 -26.76 -14.96
C ALA A 325 -9.05 -25.57 -15.00
N THR A 326 -8.83 -24.94 -13.85
CA THR A 326 -8.06 -23.69 -13.72
C THR A 326 -6.67 -23.93 -13.13
N ALA A 327 -6.54 -24.88 -12.21
CA ALA A 327 -5.28 -25.21 -11.54
C ALA A 327 -5.14 -26.71 -11.25
N ALA A 328 -3.91 -27.14 -11.01
CA ALA A 328 -3.59 -28.46 -10.48
C ALA A 328 -2.48 -28.37 -9.44
N ALA A 329 -2.51 -29.27 -8.47
CA ALA A 329 -1.49 -29.41 -7.44
C ALA A 329 -1.07 -30.87 -7.33
N ALA A 330 0.23 -31.13 -7.48
CA ALA A 330 0.81 -32.44 -7.29
C ALA A 330 1.63 -32.46 -5.98
N PRO A 331 1.39 -33.41 -5.07
CA PRO A 331 2.29 -33.65 -3.93
C PRO A 331 3.64 -34.21 -4.41
N VAL A 332 4.72 -33.85 -3.71
CA VAL A 332 6.07 -34.40 -3.92
C VAL A 332 6.25 -35.66 -3.07
N ALA A 333 5.39 -36.65 -3.26
CA ALA A 333 5.48 -37.93 -2.56
C ALA A 333 5.10 -39.09 -3.50
N PRO A 334 5.84 -40.22 -3.44
CA PRO A 334 5.47 -41.42 -4.18
C PRO A 334 4.06 -41.86 -3.75
N ASP A 335 3.23 -42.21 -4.74
CA ASP A 335 1.84 -42.69 -4.59
C ASP A 335 0.79 -41.65 -4.14
N ALA A 336 1.16 -40.37 -4.04
CA ALA A 336 0.22 -39.34 -3.62
C ALA A 336 -0.61 -38.80 -4.82
N ARG A 337 -1.93 -38.67 -4.62
CA ARG A 337 -2.86 -38.20 -5.66
C ARG A 337 -2.73 -36.69 -5.87
N ALA A 338 -2.69 -36.26 -7.13
CA ALA A 338 -2.79 -34.85 -7.48
C ALA A 338 -4.23 -34.35 -7.34
N LEU A 339 -4.41 -33.06 -7.12
CA LEU A 339 -5.71 -32.40 -7.09
C LEU A 339 -5.82 -31.49 -8.32
N VAL A 340 -6.91 -31.64 -9.07
CA VAL A 340 -7.25 -30.75 -10.20
C VAL A 340 -8.50 -29.97 -9.83
N PHE A 341 -8.44 -28.66 -10.01
CA PHE A 341 -9.49 -27.71 -9.64
C PHE A 341 -10.24 -27.27 -10.89
N GLY A 342 -11.52 -27.62 -10.96
CA GLY A 342 -12.47 -27.27 -12.01
C GLY A 342 -12.92 -25.81 -11.96
N PRO A 343 -13.84 -25.41 -12.84
CA PRO A 343 -14.50 -24.12 -12.73
C PRO A 343 -15.41 -24.09 -11.49
N ALA A 344 -15.71 -22.89 -11.01
CA ALA A 344 -16.75 -22.70 -10.02
C ALA A 344 -18.12 -22.95 -10.67
N GLY A 345 -18.99 -23.72 -10.01
CA GLY A 345 -20.39 -23.85 -10.40
C GLY A 345 -21.17 -22.55 -10.13
N ASP A 346 -22.46 -22.52 -10.49
CA ASP A 346 -23.34 -21.36 -10.24
C ASP A 346 -23.48 -21.02 -8.75
N ASP A 347 -23.23 -21.99 -7.87
CA ASP A 347 -23.19 -21.84 -6.41
C ASP A 347 -21.83 -21.34 -5.88
N GLY A 348 -20.88 -21.05 -6.77
CA GLY A 348 -19.53 -20.60 -6.46
C GLY A 348 -18.60 -21.72 -5.97
N ARG A 349 -19.06 -22.97 -5.91
CA ARG A 349 -18.23 -24.09 -5.45
C ARG A 349 -17.29 -24.56 -6.55
N VAL A 350 -16.02 -24.73 -6.19
CA VAL A 350 -14.99 -25.22 -7.11
C VAL A 350 -15.02 -26.74 -7.12
N ALA A 351 -15.23 -27.33 -8.29
CA ALA A 351 -15.14 -28.78 -8.46
C ALA A 351 -13.69 -29.26 -8.22
N VAL A 352 -13.50 -30.35 -7.50
CA VAL A 352 -12.16 -30.93 -7.26
C VAL A 352 -12.14 -32.38 -7.67
N SER A 353 -11.13 -32.74 -8.47
CA SER A 353 -10.87 -34.11 -8.89
C SER A 353 -9.54 -34.58 -8.33
N ALA A 354 -9.55 -35.69 -7.59
CA ALA A 354 -8.33 -36.37 -7.18
C ALA A 354 -7.86 -37.26 -8.33
N VAL A 355 -6.65 -37.01 -8.84
CA VAL A 355 -6.09 -37.64 -10.03
C VAL A 355 -4.89 -38.48 -9.64
N ASP A 356 -4.92 -39.75 -10.05
CA ASP A 356 -3.74 -40.60 -10.01
C ASP A 356 -2.77 -40.16 -11.12
N VAL A 357 -1.59 -39.68 -10.72
CA VAL A 357 -0.61 -39.10 -11.65
C VAL A 357 -0.05 -40.17 -12.61
N SER A 358 -0.02 -41.43 -12.20
CA SER A 358 0.57 -42.51 -12.98
C SER A 358 -0.34 -42.99 -14.11
N THR A 359 -1.65 -43.05 -13.84
CA THR A 359 -2.67 -43.57 -14.76
C THR A 359 -3.51 -42.47 -15.42
N GLY A 360 -3.55 -41.27 -14.85
CA GLY A 360 -4.47 -40.20 -15.24
C GLY A 360 -5.91 -40.42 -14.78
N ALA A 361 -6.19 -41.49 -14.03
CA ALA A 361 -7.53 -41.80 -13.54
C ALA A 361 -7.99 -40.75 -12.51
N ALA A 362 -9.16 -40.17 -12.75
CA ALA A 362 -9.73 -39.14 -11.89
C ALA A 362 -10.93 -39.68 -11.10
N SER A 363 -10.93 -39.40 -9.80
CA SER A 363 -12.07 -39.63 -8.93
C SER A 363 -12.59 -38.29 -8.41
N PRO A 364 -13.92 -38.05 -8.40
CA PRO A 364 -14.48 -36.82 -7.83
C PRO A 364 -14.17 -36.73 -6.35
N SER A 365 -13.76 -35.55 -5.90
CA SER A 365 -13.57 -35.20 -4.49
C SER A 365 -14.67 -34.23 -4.06
N ALA A 366 -14.79 -34.01 -2.75
CA ALA A 366 -15.70 -33.00 -2.21
C ALA A 366 -15.39 -31.62 -2.85
N PRO A 367 -16.39 -30.91 -3.39
CA PRO A 367 -16.19 -29.60 -3.99
C PRO A 367 -15.82 -28.58 -2.91
N LEU A 368 -14.93 -27.66 -3.23
CA LEU A 368 -14.50 -26.65 -2.29
C LEU A 368 -15.51 -25.51 -2.27
N PRO A 369 -16.00 -25.09 -1.10
CA PRO A 369 -16.76 -23.85 -1.01
C PRO A 369 -15.87 -22.66 -1.40
N PRO A 370 -16.47 -21.57 -1.92
CA PRO A 370 -15.73 -20.34 -2.16
C PRO A 370 -15.13 -19.81 -0.85
N PRO A 371 -14.10 -18.94 -0.93
CA PRO A 371 -13.51 -18.37 0.27
C PRO A 371 -14.59 -17.62 1.07
N ALA A 372 -14.85 -18.10 2.29
CA ALA A 372 -15.80 -17.45 3.18
C ALA A 372 -15.22 -16.12 3.66
N ALA A 373 -16.03 -15.06 3.56
CA ALA A 373 -15.74 -13.75 4.09
C ALA A 373 -16.84 -13.38 5.11
N PRO A 374 -16.49 -12.70 6.22
CA PRO A 374 -17.48 -12.23 7.20
C PRO A 374 -18.26 -10.99 6.70
N HIS A 375 -18.00 -10.56 5.47
CA HIS A 375 -18.56 -9.37 4.84
C HIS A 375 -19.06 -9.67 3.42
N PRO A 376 -19.92 -8.82 2.84
CA PRO A 376 -20.32 -8.94 1.45
C PRO A 376 -19.11 -8.90 0.51
N VAL A 377 -19.14 -9.76 -0.51
CA VAL A 377 -18.16 -9.75 -1.59
C VAL A 377 -18.90 -9.74 -2.93
N HIS A 378 -18.65 -8.72 -3.74
CA HIS A 378 -19.29 -8.50 -5.03
C HIS A 378 -18.36 -8.88 -6.19
N GLY A 379 -18.96 -9.17 -7.34
CA GLY A 379 -18.24 -9.61 -8.53
C GLY A 379 -18.09 -11.14 -8.59
N PRO A 380 -17.35 -11.66 -9.60
CA PRO A 380 -17.24 -13.09 -9.84
C PRO A 380 -16.45 -13.82 -8.74
N PRO A 381 -16.67 -15.15 -8.56
CA PRO A 381 -15.88 -15.95 -7.65
C PRO A 381 -14.41 -16.01 -8.13
N PRO A 382 -13.43 -15.99 -7.21
CA PRO A 382 -12.03 -16.09 -7.58
C PRO A 382 -11.71 -17.53 -8.03
N ALA A 383 -10.81 -17.66 -9.01
CA ALA A 383 -10.31 -18.96 -9.45
C ALA A 383 -9.23 -19.47 -8.49
N VAL A 384 -8.99 -20.78 -8.47
CA VAL A 384 -7.83 -21.34 -7.78
C VAL A 384 -6.60 -21.09 -8.63
N ARG A 385 -5.57 -20.47 -8.04
CA ARG A 385 -4.30 -20.20 -8.73
C ARG A 385 -3.24 -21.23 -8.40
N ALA A 386 -3.14 -21.61 -7.13
CA ALA A 386 -2.23 -22.65 -6.67
C ALA A 386 -2.83 -23.37 -5.47
N ALA A 387 -2.43 -24.62 -5.25
CA ALA A 387 -2.74 -25.33 -4.02
C ALA A 387 -1.54 -26.13 -3.55
N PHE A 388 -1.40 -26.23 -2.23
CA PHE A 388 -0.29 -26.90 -1.56
C PHE A 388 -0.88 -27.95 -0.62
N PRO A 389 -0.94 -29.24 -1.05
CA PRO A 389 -1.50 -30.30 -0.24
C PRO A 389 -0.60 -30.62 0.95
N SER A 390 -1.20 -31.00 2.08
CA SER A 390 -0.47 -31.67 3.16
C SER A 390 -0.07 -33.09 2.72
N PRO A 391 1.06 -33.65 3.20
CA PRO A 391 1.49 -35.02 2.90
C PRO A 391 0.42 -36.09 3.14
N ASN A 392 -0.51 -35.83 4.06
CA ASN A 392 -1.71 -36.62 4.22
C ASN A 392 -2.88 -35.87 3.59
N ALA A 393 -3.47 -36.38 2.51
CA ALA A 393 -4.59 -35.73 1.82
C ALA A 393 -5.81 -35.51 2.74
N ALA A 394 -5.95 -36.30 3.81
CA ALA A 394 -6.98 -36.08 4.84
C ALA A 394 -6.69 -34.86 5.75
N ALA A 395 -5.42 -34.43 5.86
CA ALA A 395 -4.97 -33.33 6.71
C ALA A 395 -5.17 -31.92 6.09
N GLY A 396 -5.53 -31.87 4.80
CA GLY A 396 -5.98 -30.66 4.13
C GLY A 396 -5.04 -30.09 3.06
N ALA A 397 -5.50 -29.05 2.35
CA ALA A 397 -4.75 -28.33 1.34
C ALA A 397 -4.86 -26.82 1.55
N LEU A 398 -3.72 -26.14 1.45
CA LEU A 398 -3.65 -24.68 1.46
C LEU A 398 -3.88 -24.19 0.02
N VAL A 399 -4.95 -23.44 -0.20
CA VAL A 399 -5.38 -22.95 -1.51
C VAL A 399 -5.12 -21.46 -1.61
N VAL A 400 -4.44 -21.06 -2.68
CA VAL A 400 -4.19 -19.67 -3.06
C VAL A 400 -5.15 -19.30 -4.18
N TRP A 401 -5.94 -18.27 -3.94
CA TRP A 401 -6.94 -17.78 -4.89
C TRP A 401 -6.35 -16.74 -5.84
N SER A 402 -7.00 -16.54 -6.99
CA SER A 402 -6.59 -15.58 -8.01
C SER A 402 -6.61 -14.13 -7.52
N ASP A 403 -7.44 -13.83 -6.52
CA ASP A 403 -7.53 -12.52 -5.87
C ASP A 403 -6.56 -12.37 -4.67
N HIS A 404 -5.57 -13.25 -4.57
CA HIS A 404 -4.60 -13.34 -3.47
C HIS A 404 -5.23 -13.67 -2.11
N GLY A 405 -6.48 -14.14 -2.06
CA GLY A 405 -7.00 -14.80 -0.86
C GLY A 405 -6.20 -16.07 -0.54
N LEU A 406 -6.16 -16.45 0.74
CA LEU A 406 -5.56 -17.70 1.20
C LEU A 406 -6.57 -18.48 2.04
N SER A 407 -6.87 -19.73 1.67
CA SER A 407 -7.79 -20.57 2.44
C SER A 407 -7.17 -21.92 2.75
N LEU A 408 -7.42 -22.44 3.95
CA LEU A 408 -7.09 -23.82 4.28
C LEU A 408 -8.35 -24.67 4.27
N PHE A 409 -8.29 -25.80 3.57
CA PHE A 409 -9.36 -26.80 3.55
C PHE A 409 -8.92 -28.05 4.29
N ARG A 410 -9.77 -28.62 5.15
CA ARG A 410 -9.52 -29.86 5.90
C ARG A 410 -10.73 -30.77 5.83
N GLY A 411 -10.52 -32.05 5.49
CA GLY A 411 -11.62 -33.03 5.40
C GLY A 411 -12.76 -32.62 4.46
N GLY A 412 -12.49 -31.84 3.42
CA GLY A 412 -13.50 -31.32 2.48
C GLY A 412 -14.26 -30.08 2.97
N ALA A 413 -13.94 -29.52 4.13
CA ALA A 413 -14.53 -28.29 4.66
C ALA A 413 -13.51 -27.14 4.71
N LEU A 414 -14.00 -25.90 4.63
CA LEU A 414 -13.18 -24.70 4.83
C LEU A 414 -12.85 -24.55 6.32
N ALA A 415 -11.55 -24.53 6.67
CA ALA A 415 -11.10 -24.32 8.03
C ALA A 415 -10.99 -22.83 8.37
N TRP A 416 -10.33 -22.05 7.51
CA TRP A 416 -10.19 -20.60 7.64
C TRP A 416 -9.83 -19.96 6.30
N THR A 417 -10.06 -18.65 6.21
CA THR A 417 -9.68 -17.79 5.08
C THR A 417 -8.95 -16.56 5.60
N ARG A 418 -7.92 -16.12 4.86
CA ARG A 418 -7.17 -14.89 5.08
C ARG A 418 -7.19 -14.03 3.83
N GLU A 419 -7.29 -12.72 4.05
CA GLU A 419 -7.26 -11.71 3.00
C GLU A 419 -5.83 -11.18 2.84
N GLU A 420 -5.05 -11.77 1.92
CA GLU A 420 -3.66 -11.37 1.67
C GLU A 420 -3.51 -10.35 0.54
N ALA A 421 -4.60 -10.02 -0.17
CA ALA A 421 -4.63 -8.96 -1.19
C ALA A 421 -4.21 -7.59 -0.61
N LEU A 422 -4.51 -7.35 0.67
CA LEU A 422 -4.17 -6.14 1.42
C LEU A 422 -2.65 -5.90 1.56
N ALA A 423 -1.80 -6.91 1.33
CA ALA A 423 -0.35 -6.72 1.27
C ALA A 423 0.14 -6.01 0.00
N SER A 424 -0.77 -5.77 -0.96
CA SER A 424 -0.50 -5.22 -2.30
C SER A 424 -1.33 -3.97 -2.63
N VAL A 425 -1.69 -3.17 -1.60
CA VAL A 425 -2.41 -1.89 -1.81
C VAL A 425 -1.63 -0.99 -2.78
N ALA A 426 -2.33 -0.53 -3.81
CA ALA A 426 -1.83 0.34 -4.88
C ALA A 426 -2.48 1.73 -4.86
N ALA A 427 -3.74 1.85 -4.46
CA ALA A 427 -4.43 3.13 -4.31
C ALA A 427 -5.32 3.11 -3.06
N VAL A 428 -5.50 4.28 -2.45
CA VAL A 428 -6.27 4.47 -1.21
C VAL A 428 -7.13 5.72 -1.35
N GLU A 429 -8.39 5.65 -0.95
CA GLU A 429 -9.30 6.78 -0.86
C GLU A 429 -10.10 6.72 0.45
N PHE A 430 -10.25 7.87 1.13
CA PHE A 430 -11.08 7.97 2.32
C PHE A 430 -12.47 8.47 1.93
N ILE A 431 -13.50 7.74 2.36
CA ILE A 431 -14.89 8.11 2.11
C ILE A 431 -15.64 8.33 3.43
N ASP A 432 -16.52 9.32 3.43
CA ASP A 432 -17.38 9.60 4.57
C ASP A 432 -18.48 8.53 4.67
N LEU A 433 -18.81 8.11 5.89
CA LEU A 433 -19.98 7.26 6.15
C LEU A 433 -21.29 8.06 5.98
N PRO A 434 -22.41 7.41 5.64
CA PRO A 434 -23.73 8.03 5.72
C PRO A 434 -24.13 8.29 7.18
N ALA A 435 -24.97 9.30 7.40
CA ALA A 435 -25.56 9.62 8.70
C ALA A 435 -26.56 8.56 9.15
N ALA A 436 -26.73 8.42 10.47
CA ALA A 436 -27.73 7.53 11.03
C ALA A 436 -29.15 7.93 10.58
N ARG A 437 -30.04 6.95 10.32
CA ARG A 437 -31.40 7.16 9.80
C ARG A 437 -32.21 8.23 10.56
N GLY A 438 -32.03 8.36 11.89
CA GLY A 438 -32.70 9.40 12.71
C GLY A 438 -32.06 10.79 12.65
N ALA A 439 -30.74 10.87 12.45
CA ALA A 439 -30.01 12.14 12.31
C ALA A 439 -30.18 12.75 10.92
N ALA A 440 -30.27 11.92 9.88
CA ALA A 440 -30.55 12.34 8.51
C ALA A 440 -31.92 13.03 8.36
N ALA A 441 -32.92 12.64 9.16
CA ALA A 441 -34.22 13.31 9.22
C ALA A 441 -34.16 14.68 9.91
N GLY A 442 -33.27 14.86 10.89
CA GLY A 442 -33.05 16.14 11.59
C GLY A 442 -32.29 17.18 10.75
N ALA A 443 -31.44 16.73 9.82
CA ALA A 443 -30.69 17.60 8.90
C ALA A 443 -31.58 18.23 7.81
N LYS A 444 -32.71 17.59 7.46
CA LYS A 444 -33.80 18.24 6.70
C LYS A 444 -34.60 19.11 7.68
N GLY A 445 -34.14 20.35 7.88
CA GLY A 445 -34.61 21.26 8.91
C GLY A 445 -36.13 21.24 9.16
N GLY A 446 -36.53 21.02 10.41
CA GLY A 446 -37.90 21.23 10.89
C GLY A 446 -38.41 20.29 11.99
N ALA A 447 -37.86 19.09 12.15
CA ALA A 447 -38.48 18.08 13.01
C ALA A 447 -38.29 18.28 14.53
N ALA A 448 -37.26 19.02 14.98
CA ALA A 448 -37.05 19.27 16.41
C ALA A 448 -38.17 20.12 17.05
N ALA A 449 -38.79 21.01 16.27
CA ALA A 449 -39.94 21.81 16.73
C ALA A 449 -41.27 21.05 16.64
N ALA A 450 -41.37 20.03 15.78
CA ALA A 450 -42.57 19.19 15.63
C ALA A 450 -42.64 18.07 16.69
N ALA A 451 -41.49 17.47 17.05
CA ALA A 451 -41.42 16.41 18.07
C ALA A 451 -41.74 16.91 19.50
N LEU A 452 -41.62 18.21 19.75
CA LEU A 452 -42.03 18.84 21.02
C LEU A 452 -43.55 19.15 21.07
N ARG A 453 -44.28 18.99 19.95
CA ARG A 453 -45.67 19.42 19.82
C ARG A 453 -46.68 18.27 19.73
N GLU A 454 -46.25 17.05 19.40
CA GLU A 454 -47.10 15.86 19.44
C GLU A 454 -46.58 14.86 20.48
N GLY A 455 -47.32 14.75 21.58
CA GLY A 455 -47.05 13.80 22.65
C GLY A 455 -47.22 12.34 22.20
N GLY A 456 -46.10 11.67 21.93
CA GLY A 456 -46.02 10.22 21.66
C GLY A 456 -45.39 9.45 22.81
N GLY A 457 -46.16 9.18 23.88
CA GLY A 457 -45.72 8.58 25.15
C GLY A 457 -45.42 7.07 25.15
N ALA A 458 -45.04 6.44 24.03
CA ALA A 458 -44.83 4.99 23.98
C ALA A 458 -43.37 4.55 23.70
N ALA A 459 -42.53 5.40 23.09
CA ALA A 459 -41.11 5.09 22.82
C ALA A 459 -40.17 5.48 23.97
N ALA A 460 -40.61 6.32 24.92
CA ALA A 460 -39.80 6.83 26.02
C ALA A 460 -39.59 5.81 27.17
N ALA A 461 -40.48 4.83 27.34
CA ALA A 461 -40.40 3.87 28.45
C ALA A 461 -39.36 2.77 28.22
N ALA A 462 -39.13 2.34 26.97
CA ALA A 462 -38.07 1.37 26.63
C ALA A 462 -36.67 2.02 26.60
N GLY A 463 -36.59 3.32 26.28
CA GLY A 463 -35.34 4.10 26.32
C GLY A 463 -34.88 4.47 27.73
N GLY A 464 -35.78 4.57 28.71
CA GLY A 464 -35.47 4.99 30.08
C GLY A 464 -34.59 3.99 30.86
N ALA A 465 -34.83 2.68 30.69
CA ALA A 465 -34.02 1.64 31.35
C ALA A 465 -32.62 1.53 30.72
N GLY A 466 -32.53 1.54 29.39
CA GLY A 466 -31.24 1.54 28.67
C GLY A 466 -30.42 2.82 28.85
N ALA A 467 -31.08 3.98 28.96
CA ALA A 467 -30.40 5.25 29.26
C ALA A 467 -29.91 5.32 30.71
N ALA A 468 -30.69 4.80 31.67
CA ALA A 468 -30.26 4.72 33.06
C ALA A 468 -29.08 3.75 33.24
N ASP A 469 -29.10 2.60 32.56
CA ASP A 469 -27.98 1.64 32.57
C ASP A 469 -26.75 2.19 31.83
N GLY A 470 -26.94 2.85 30.69
CA GLY A 470 -25.85 3.53 29.97
C GLY A 470 -25.23 4.65 30.80
N LEU A 471 -26.04 5.45 31.49
CA LEU A 471 -25.57 6.49 32.40
C LEU A 471 -24.82 5.89 33.60
N ARG A 472 -25.33 4.81 34.20
CA ARG A 472 -24.64 4.10 35.29
C ARG A 472 -23.28 3.58 34.86
N ARG A 473 -23.19 2.96 33.67
CA ARG A 473 -21.92 2.45 33.12
C ARG A 473 -20.96 3.59 32.76
N TRP A 474 -21.46 4.69 32.21
CA TRP A 474 -20.65 5.89 31.94
C TRP A 474 -20.11 6.49 33.24
N VAL A 475 -20.94 6.66 34.28
CA VAL A 475 -20.51 7.14 35.60
C VAL A 475 -19.48 6.19 36.21
N ARG A 476 -19.68 4.86 36.11
CA ARG A 476 -18.73 3.85 36.59
C ARG A 476 -17.39 3.96 35.85
N MET A 477 -17.41 4.10 34.53
CA MET A 477 -16.22 4.32 33.70
C MET A 477 -15.48 5.60 34.12
N GLN A 478 -16.18 6.72 34.35
CA GLN A 478 -15.57 7.96 34.84
C GLN A 478 -14.96 7.81 36.24
N ALA A 479 -15.64 7.11 37.16
CA ALA A 479 -15.10 6.84 38.48
C ALA A 479 -13.84 5.97 38.45
N LEU A 480 -13.85 4.90 37.63
CA LEU A 480 -12.69 4.04 37.40
C LEU A 480 -11.53 4.82 36.76
N ALA A 481 -11.81 5.68 35.78
CA ALA A 481 -10.80 6.52 35.13
C ALA A 481 -10.08 7.41 36.16
N VAL A 482 -10.81 8.05 37.07
CA VAL A 482 -10.24 8.83 38.16
C VAL A 482 -9.41 7.94 39.09
N MET A 483 -9.91 6.78 39.51
CA MET A 483 -9.17 5.88 40.40
C MET A 483 -7.86 5.38 39.77
N VAL A 484 -7.87 5.02 38.50
CA VAL A 484 -6.67 4.58 37.76
C VAL A 484 -5.69 5.74 37.55
N GLN A 485 -6.18 6.93 37.18
CA GLN A 485 -5.35 8.12 36.98
C GLN A 485 -4.59 8.52 38.24
N PHE A 486 -5.22 8.40 39.41
CA PHE A 486 -4.58 8.67 40.70
C PHE A 486 -3.84 7.47 41.30
N LYS A 487 -3.69 6.35 40.57
CA LYS A 487 -3.08 5.09 41.05
C LYS A 487 -3.70 4.57 42.36
N LEU A 488 -4.98 4.84 42.56
CA LEU A 488 -5.77 4.40 43.71
C LEU A 488 -6.49 3.07 43.46
N GLY A 489 -6.60 2.66 42.18
CA GLY A 489 -7.26 1.42 41.76
C GLY A 489 -6.32 0.21 41.66
N SER A 490 -6.89 -0.99 41.68
CA SER A 490 -6.20 -2.25 41.43
C SER A 490 -6.04 -2.54 39.92
N ASP A 491 -5.20 -3.51 39.55
CA ASP A 491 -5.07 -3.96 38.16
C ASP A 491 -6.41 -4.46 37.57
N GLN A 492 -7.31 -4.96 38.43
CA GLN A 492 -8.66 -5.37 38.04
C GLN A 492 -9.55 -4.17 37.69
N ASP A 493 -9.43 -3.05 38.42
CA ASP A 493 -10.15 -1.81 38.11
C ASP A 493 -9.67 -1.20 36.79
N ALA A 494 -8.37 -1.30 36.50
CA ALA A 494 -7.81 -0.91 35.20
C ALA A 494 -8.35 -1.79 34.06
N ALA A 495 -8.44 -3.11 34.26
CA ALA A 495 -9.02 -4.02 33.29
C ALA A 495 -10.54 -3.81 33.08
N GLU A 496 -11.31 -3.52 34.14
CA GLU A 496 -12.73 -3.15 34.06
C GLU A 496 -12.92 -1.85 33.27
N LEU A 497 -12.06 -0.85 33.51
CA LEU A 497 -12.07 0.40 32.77
C LEU A 497 -11.86 0.19 31.26
N VAL A 498 -10.87 -0.62 30.87
CA VAL A 498 -10.59 -0.95 29.47
C VAL A 498 -11.81 -1.61 28.81
N ARG A 499 -12.41 -2.62 29.48
CA ARG A 499 -13.63 -3.28 28.98
C ARG A 499 -14.79 -2.32 28.80
N LEU A 500 -15.06 -1.47 29.79
CA LEU A 500 -16.14 -0.48 29.70
C LEU A 500 -15.88 0.57 28.62
N ARG A 501 -14.62 0.99 28.41
CA ARG A 501 -14.24 1.87 27.29
C ARG A 501 -14.50 1.21 25.95
N GLU A 502 -14.18 -0.08 25.79
CA GLU A 502 -14.45 -0.83 24.57
C GLU A 502 -15.96 -1.00 24.30
N GLU A 503 -16.74 -1.40 25.32
CA GLU A 503 -18.19 -1.60 25.19
C GLU A 503 -18.95 -0.31 24.88
N LEU A 504 -18.55 0.80 25.49
CA LEU A 504 -19.19 2.11 25.30
C LEU A 504 -18.61 2.89 24.12
N SER A 505 -17.55 2.39 23.49
CA SER A 505 -16.88 3.08 22.37
C SER A 505 -17.74 3.03 21.11
N ASP A 506 -18.08 4.21 20.61
CA ASP A 506 -18.78 4.41 19.34
C ASP A 506 -17.85 4.39 18.12
N LYS A 507 -16.54 4.13 18.32
CA LYS A 507 -15.50 4.20 17.28
C LYS A 507 -15.78 3.31 16.07
N ASN A 508 -16.50 2.21 16.25
CA ASN A 508 -16.78 1.20 15.22
C ASN A 508 -18.20 1.27 14.64
N PHE A 509 -18.92 2.36 14.91
CA PHE A 509 -20.26 2.56 14.37
C PHE A 509 -20.23 2.82 12.86
N MET A 510 -21.08 2.12 12.13
CA MET A 510 -21.23 2.22 10.67
C MET A 510 -22.07 3.44 10.23
N HIS A 511 -21.92 4.56 10.93
CA HIS A 511 -22.51 5.83 10.54
C HIS A 511 -21.59 6.99 10.90
N ARG A 512 -21.75 8.09 10.17
CA ARG A 512 -20.97 9.30 10.35
C ARG A 512 -20.99 9.80 11.79
N ASP A 513 -19.85 10.23 12.30
CA ASP A 513 -19.78 11.06 13.51
C ASP A 513 -19.80 12.56 13.17
N PRO A 514 -20.23 13.44 14.09
CA PRO A 514 -20.26 14.89 13.86
C PRO A 514 -18.89 15.48 13.50
N ASN A 515 -17.81 14.88 14.00
CA ASN A 515 -16.45 15.36 13.87
C ASN A 515 -15.71 14.78 12.65
N GLY A 516 -16.34 13.90 11.87
CA GLY A 516 -15.76 13.27 10.68
C GLY A 516 -14.54 12.39 10.96
N LEU A 517 -14.45 11.83 12.17
CA LEU A 517 -13.40 10.89 12.59
C LEU A 517 -13.66 9.46 12.13
N ARG A 518 -14.90 9.10 11.79
CA ARG A 518 -15.32 7.78 11.28
C ARG A 518 -15.47 7.83 9.77
N LYS A 519 -14.64 7.05 9.08
CA LYS A 519 -14.60 6.96 7.62
C LYS A 519 -14.38 5.51 7.19
N LEU A 520 -14.74 5.21 5.95
CA LEU A 520 -14.24 4.00 5.31
C LEU A 520 -12.99 4.34 4.52
N VAL A 521 -12.00 3.46 4.61
CA VAL A 521 -10.76 3.50 3.84
C VAL A 521 -10.92 2.51 2.71
N VAL A 522 -11.17 3.00 1.51
CA VAL A 522 -11.29 2.15 0.32
C VAL A 522 -9.91 1.98 -0.30
N VAL A 523 -9.49 0.73 -0.47
CA VAL A 523 -8.19 0.38 -1.03
C VAL A 523 -8.38 -0.44 -2.30
N ALA A 524 -7.57 -0.14 -3.32
CA ALA A 524 -7.45 -0.97 -4.52
C ALA A 524 -6.11 -1.71 -4.47
N THR A 525 -6.14 -3.00 -4.73
CA THR A 525 -4.98 -3.89 -4.65
C THR A 525 -4.48 -4.26 -6.04
N ALA A 526 -3.19 -4.58 -6.15
CA ALA A 526 -2.62 -5.08 -7.41
C ALA A 526 -3.24 -6.40 -7.87
N ALA A 527 -3.92 -7.13 -6.98
CA ALA A 527 -4.64 -8.39 -7.27
C ALA A 527 -5.97 -8.19 -8.02
N GLY A 528 -6.32 -6.97 -8.42
CA GLY A 528 -7.60 -6.71 -9.08
C GLY A 528 -8.80 -6.82 -8.13
N LYS A 529 -8.62 -6.38 -6.88
CA LYS A 529 -9.65 -6.36 -5.83
C LYS A 529 -9.69 -5.02 -5.12
N THR A 530 -10.89 -4.50 -4.88
CA THR A 530 -11.13 -3.33 -4.04
C THR A 530 -11.79 -3.74 -2.73
N LEU A 531 -11.35 -3.14 -1.62
CA LEU A 531 -11.87 -3.44 -0.28
C LEU A 531 -12.12 -2.14 0.46
N ALA A 532 -13.21 -2.06 1.23
CA ALA A 532 -13.41 -0.98 2.20
C ALA A 532 -13.10 -1.46 3.61
N LEU A 533 -12.21 -0.74 4.29
CA LEU A 533 -11.85 -0.98 5.69
C LEU A 533 -12.52 0.07 6.56
N HIS A 534 -13.06 -0.34 7.71
CA HIS A 534 -13.46 0.61 8.73
C HIS A 534 -12.21 1.23 9.37
N ASN A 535 -12.10 2.55 9.42
CA ASN A 535 -10.89 3.18 9.96
C ASN A 535 -10.70 2.99 11.48
N GLY A 536 -11.74 2.63 12.23
CA GLY A 536 -11.67 2.37 13.67
C GLY A 536 -10.94 1.09 14.10
N ASP A 537 -11.02 0.00 13.33
CA ASP A 537 -10.46 -1.33 13.68
C ASP A 537 -9.79 -2.06 12.49
N GLY A 538 -9.82 -1.44 11.31
CA GLY A 538 -9.30 -1.99 10.06
C GLY A 538 -10.07 -3.19 9.52
N ARG A 539 -11.27 -3.50 10.03
CA ARG A 539 -12.05 -4.64 9.51
C ARG A 539 -12.56 -4.35 8.11
N VAL A 540 -12.58 -5.36 7.25
CA VAL A 540 -13.17 -5.26 5.92
C VAL A 540 -14.70 -5.22 6.06
N ILE A 541 -15.32 -4.20 5.47
CA ILE A 541 -16.77 -3.99 5.46
C ILE A 541 -17.41 -4.57 4.19
N TRP A 542 -16.74 -4.45 3.06
CA TRP A 542 -17.12 -5.05 1.79
C TRP A 542 -15.89 -5.23 0.91
N ALA A 543 -15.98 -6.12 -0.07
CA ALA A 543 -14.99 -6.27 -1.13
C ALA A 543 -15.68 -6.37 -2.50
N ALA A 544 -15.02 -5.92 -3.57
CA ALA A 544 -15.46 -6.08 -4.95
C ALA A 544 -14.28 -6.53 -5.83
N ARG A 545 -14.57 -7.38 -6.82
CA ARG A 545 -13.58 -7.92 -7.76
C ARG A 545 -13.88 -7.47 -9.19
N LEU A 546 -12.83 -7.24 -9.96
CA LEU A 546 -12.97 -6.95 -11.38
C LEU A 546 -13.25 -8.27 -12.11
N GLY A 547 -14.36 -8.37 -12.83
CA GLY A 547 -14.59 -9.50 -13.74
C GLY A 547 -13.81 -9.29 -15.04
N GLY A 548 -12.95 -10.25 -15.40
CA GLY A 548 -12.22 -10.26 -16.68
C GLY A 548 -10.98 -11.17 -16.65
N ALA A 549 -10.69 -11.82 -17.78
CA ALA A 549 -9.60 -12.80 -17.96
C ALA A 549 -8.18 -12.24 -17.71
N GLY A 550 -8.01 -10.92 -17.62
CA GLY A 550 -6.69 -10.28 -17.44
C GLY A 550 -6.11 -10.25 -16.02
N ALA A 551 -6.87 -10.67 -14.99
CA ALA A 551 -6.38 -10.68 -13.60
C ALA A 551 -5.74 -12.01 -13.16
N GLY A 552 -5.68 -13.02 -14.04
CA GLY A 552 -5.22 -14.37 -13.73
C GLY A 552 -3.77 -14.71 -14.10
N ALA A 553 -3.08 -13.86 -14.87
CA ALA A 553 -1.77 -14.22 -15.44
C ALA A 553 -0.60 -13.72 -14.57
N GLY A 554 -0.22 -14.53 -13.57
CA GLY A 554 0.87 -14.19 -12.65
C GLY A 554 1.79 -15.34 -12.22
N GLY A 555 1.70 -16.53 -12.83
CA GLY A 555 2.64 -17.63 -12.54
C GLY A 555 2.08 -18.65 -11.57
N GLY A 556 2.00 -19.90 -12.04
CA GLY A 556 1.89 -21.08 -11.19
C GLY A 556 3.18 -21.26 -10.37
N ALA A 557 3.07 -22.03 -9.31
CA ALA A 557 4.18 -22.42 -8.44
C ALA A 557 5.17 -23.31 -9.22
N GLY A 558 6.02 -22.69 -10.04
CA GLY A 558 7.11 -23.31 -10.78
C GLY A 558 8.23 -22.29 -10.91
N ALA A 559 9.40 -22.65 -10.38
CA ALA A 559 10.58 -21.81 -10.40
C ALA A 559 10.88 -21.31 -11.84
N GLY A 560 10.96 -19.99 -12.02
CA GLY A 560 11.63 -19.40 -13.20
C GLY A 560 10.80 -18.61 -14.22
N ALA A 561 9.51 -18.30 -14.01
CA ALA A 561 8.75 -17.52 -14.99
C ALA A 561 9.00 -15.99 -14.87
N GLY A 562 9.70 -15.40 -15.84
CA GLY A 562 9.85 -13.96 -16.01
C GLY A 562 8.50 -13.26 -16.18
N ARG A 563 8.28 -12.19 -15.40
CA ARG A 563 7.07 -11.37 -15.42
C ARG A 563 6.88 -10.73 -16.80
N ALA A 564 5.73 -10.98 -17.43
CA ALA A 564 5.19 -10.07 -18.45
C ALA A 564 5.02 -8.66 -17.85
N ALA A 565 5.17 -7.61 -18.67
CA ALA A 565 5.13 -6.21 -18.25
C ALA A 565 3.95 -5.96 -17.29
N ALA A 566 4.26 -5.43 -16.09
CA ALA A 566 3.27 -5.30 -15.03
C ALA A 566 2.08 -4.44 -15.51
N PRO A 567 0.82 -4.92 -15.35
CA PRO A 567 -0.34 -4.09 -15.64
C PRO A 567 -0.28 -2.81 -14.78
N GLN A 568 -0.68 -1.67 -15.36
CA GLN A 568 -0.67 -0.40 -14.63
C GLN A 568 -1.49 -0.52 -13.33
N PRO A 569 -1.02 0.06 -12.21
CA PRO A 569 -1.71 -0.09 -10.94
C PRO A 569 -3.12 0.50 -11.01
N PRO A 570 -4.12 -0.12 -10.37
CA PRO A 570 -5.49 0.39 -10.39
C PRO A 570 -5.56 1.81 -9.79
N ARG A 571 -6.56 2.58 -10.21
CA ARG A 571 -6.84 3.92 -9.69
C ARG A 571 -8.21 3.95 -9.01
N LEU A 572 -8.30 4.72 -7.92
CA LEU A 572 -9.56 5.05 -7.26
C LEU A 572 -9.83 6.53 -7.45
N LEU A 573 -11.04 6.88 -7.86
CA LEU A 573 -11.49 8.24 -8.10
C LEU A 573 -12.78 8.49 -7.32
N ARG A 574 -12.98 9.73 -6.88
CA ARG A 574 -14.29 10.16 -6.39
C ARG A 574 -15.24 10.25 -7.57
N TRP A 575 -16.39 9.61 -7.50
CA TRP A 575 -17.34 9.65 -8.62
C TRP A 575 -18.46 10.64 -8.37
N ARG A 576 -19.14 10.51 -7.22
CA ARG A 576 -20.27 11.36 -6.87
C ARG A 576 -20.35 11.60 -5.37
N ARG A 577 -20.66 12.83 -4.98
CA ARG A 577 -20.85 13.22 -3.58
C ARG A 577 -22.22 13.86 -3.40
N PHE A 578 -23.07 13.28 -2.57
CA PHE A 578 -24.39 13.81 -2.29
C PHE A 578 -24.33 14.99 -1.31
N HIS A 579 -25.23 15.97 -1.48
CA HIS A 579 -25.38 17.08 -0.54
C HIS A 579 -26.10 16.65 0.73
N ASP A 580 -26.95 15.63 0.65
CA ASP A 580 -27.53 15.03 1.84
C ASP A 580 -26.53 14.10 2.52
N LEU A 581 -26.71 13.94 3.83
CA LEU A 581 -25.88 13.06 4.63
C LEU A 581 -26.40 11.61 4.63
N ALA A 582 -27.53 11.32 3.99
CA ALA A 582 -28.18 10.01 4.06
C ALA A 582 -27.55 9.02 3.06
N HIS A 583 -27.13 9.50 1.90
CA HIS A 583 -26.54 8.70 0.85
C HIS A 583 -25.02 8.61 1.00
N ALA A 584 -24.49 7.43 0.68
CA ALA A 584 -23.05 7.21 0.64
C ALA A 584 -22.46 7.85 -0.63
N PRO A 585 -21.22 8.36 -0.57
CA PRO A 585 -20.52 8.80 -1.77
C PRO A 585 -20.27 7.61 -2.71
N GLN A 586 -20.22 7.89 -4.00
CA GLN A 586 -19.88 6.91 -5.03
C GLN A 586 -18.41 7.06 -5.42
N ILE A 587 -17.76 5.94 -5.71
CA ILE A 587 -16.36 5.88 -6.13
C ILE A 587 -16.27 5.19 -7.49
N ALA A 588 -15.28 5.56 -8.27
CA ALA A 588 -14.95 4.90 -9.53
C ALA A 588 -13.62 4.18 -9.39
N TRP A 589 -13.64 2.88 -9.62
CA TRP A 589 -12.45 2.04 -9.72
C TRP A 589 -12.09 1.84 -11.19
N VAL A 590 -10.90 2.32 -11.57
CA VAL A 590 -10.39 2.22 -12.93
C VAL A 590 -9.40 1.07 -13.02
N ALA A 591 -9.70 0.10 -13.88
CA ALA A 591 -8.79 -0.94 -14.32
C ALA A 591 -8.26 -0.60 -15.70
N ALA A 592 -6.96 -0.30 -15.79
CA ALA A 592 -6.29 -0.07 -17.07
C ALA A 592 -6.19 -1.39 -17.85
N GLY A 593 -6.55 -1.37 -19.13
CA GLY A 593 -6.46 -2.55 -20.01
C GLY A 593 -5.04 -3.10 -20.07
N GLY A 594 -4.91 -4.44 -20.12
CA GLY A 594 -3.61 -5.12 -20.20
C GLY A 594 -2.81 -4.69 -21.43
N GLY A 595 -1.49 -4.53 -21.28
CA GLY A 595 -0.57 -3.98 -22.29
C GLY A 595 -0.39 -4.77 -23.59
N GLY A 596 -1.20 -5.80 -23.83
CA GLY A 596 -1.20 -6.58 -25.08
C GLY A 596 -2.25 -6.07 -26.05
N GLY A 597 -2.01 -4.94 -26.73
CA GLY A 597 -2.60 -4.50 -28.02
C GLY A 597 -4.13 -4.47 -28.25
N SER A 598 -4.96 -5.14 -27.47
CA SER A 598 -6.39 -5.35 -27.74
C SER A 598 -7.29 -5.27 -26.49
N GLY A 599 -6.73 -4.97 -25.30
CA GLY A 599 -7.49 -4.82 -24.06
C GLY A 599 -7.92 -3.37 -23.81
N GLY A 600 -9.23 -3.10 -23.85
CA GLY A 600 -9.81 -1.84 -23.38
C GLY A 600 -9.68 -1.66 -21.86
N ALA A 601 -9.79 -0.43 -21.36
CA ALA A 601 -9.90 -0.15 -19.92
C ALA A 601 -11.35 -0.26 -19.43
N CYS A 602 -11.56 -0.41 -18.13
CA CYS A 602 -12.91 -0.46 -17.54
C CYS A 602 -12.99 0.46 -16.32
N VAL A 603 -14.10 1.19 -16.19
CA VAL A 603 -14.44 1.98 -15.01
C VAL A 603 -15.63 1.33 -14.32
N LEU A 604 -15.44 0.94 -13.06
CA LEU A 604 -16.47 0.36 -12.22
C LEU A 604 -16.92 1.38 -11.18
N VAL A 605 -18.16 1.83 -11.28
CA VAL A 605 -18.76 2.74 -10.30
C VAL A 605 -19.36 1.91 -9.17
N LEU A 606 -18.90 2.16 -7.95
CA LEU A 606 -19.31 1.45 -6.74
C LEU A 606 -19.98 2.39 -5.75
N ASP A 607 -20.99 1.88 -5.05
CA ASP A 607 -21.49 2.52 -3.83
C ASP A 607 -20.44 2.44 -2.72
N GLY A 608 -20.01 3.58 -2.18
CA GLY A 608 -18.91 3.61 -1.22
C GLY A 608 -19.20 2.88 0.10
N ALA A 609 -20.45 2.84 0.57
CA ALA A 609 -20.78 2.20 1.84
C ALA A 609 -20.97 0.69 1.73
N THR A 610 -21.47 0.20 0.59
CA THR A 610 -21.87 -1.21 0.41
C THR A 610 -21.00 -1.98 -0.57
N GLY A 611 -20.23 -1.29 -1.43
CA GLY A 611 -19.42 -1.90 -2.47
C GLY A 611 -20.20 -2.44 -3.65
N ARG A 612 -21.52 -2.19 -3.72
CA ARG A 612 -22.37 -2.68 -4.81
C ARG A 612 -21.99 -1.97 -6.10
N GLU A 613 -21.85 -2.75 -7.17
CA GLU A 613 -21.72 -2.22 -8.54
C GLU A 613 -22.99 -1.44 -8.91
N LEU A 614 -22.80 -0.17 -9.29
CA LEU A 614 -23.87 0.72 -9.73
C LEU A 614 -23.87 0.87 -11.25
N GLU A 615 -22.68 1.00 -11.83
CA GLU A 615 -22.48 1.21 -13.25
C GLU A 615 -21.13 0.65 -13.68
N ARG A 616 -21.05 0.16 -14.92
CA ARG A 616 -19.83 -0.31 -15.56
C ARG A 616 -19.67 0.37 -16.91
N ILE A 617 -18.55 1.06 -17.10
CA ILE A 617 -18.23 1.78 -18.32
C ILE A 617 -17.02 1.10 -18.97
N GLU A 618 -17.22 0.53 -20.15
CA GLU A 618 -16.15 -0.08 -20.94
C GLU A 618 -15.53 0.98 -21.87
N LEU A 619 -14.20 1.07 -21.84
CA LEU A 619 -13.42 1.97 -22.67
C LEU A 619 -12.74 1.16 -23.77
N PRO A 620 -12.85 1.58 -25.05
CA PRO A 620 -12.30 0.82 -26.18
C PRO A 620 -10.77 0.78 -26.21
N HIS A 621 -10.10 1.60 -25.41
CA HIS A 621 -8.64 1.74 -25.40
C HIS A 621 -8.10 1.71 -23.96
N PRO A 622 -6.83 1.34 -23.78
CA PRO A 622 -6.13 1.51 -22.51
C PRO A 622 -6.01 2.99 -22.14
N VAL A 623 -5.83 3.25 -20.85
CA VAL A 623 -5.77 4.58 -20.26
C VAL A 623 -4.40 4.74 -19.63
N ALA A 624 -3.67 5.79 -19.97
CA ALA A 624 -2.37 6.09 -19.38
C ALA A 624 -2.45 7.16 -18.30
N LYS A 625 -3.30 8.17 -18.50
CA LYS A 625 -3.45 9.29 -17.57
C LYS A 625 -4.91 9.68 -17.39
N ILE A 626 -5.25 10.11 -16.19
CA ILE A 626 -6.59 10.56 -15.82
C ILE A 626 -6.45 11.99 -15.31
N VAL A 627 -7.19 12.91 -15.92
CA VAL A 627 -7.17 14.34 -15.59
C VAL A 627 -8.53 14.73 -15.03
N PRO A 628 -8.66 15.11 -13.75
CA PRO A 628 -9.92 15.60 -13.19
C PRO A 628 -10.29 16.95 -13.79
N LEU A 629 -11.57 17.17 -14.06
CA LEU A 629 -12.06 18.51 -14.38
C LEU A 629 -12.05 19.39 -13.11
N PRO A 630 -11.82 20.71 -13.22
CA PRO A 630 -11.57 21.57 -12.06
C PRO A 630 -12.75 21.70 -11.10
N GLN A 631 -13.97 21.71 -11.63
CA GLN A 631 -15.20 21.78 -10.84
C GLN A 631 -16.07 20.55 -11.12
N PRO A 632 -16.73 19.97 -10.10
CA PRO A 632 -17.73 18.94 -10.31
C PRO A 632 -18.99 19.54 -10.95
N LEU A 633 -19.72 18.73 -11.73
CA LEU A 633 -21.05 19.06 -12.22
C LEU A 633 -22.05 19.03 -11.06
N HIS A 634 -22.91 20.03 -10.98
CA HIS A 634 -23.91 20.15 -9.92
C HIS A 634 -25.32 19.89 -10.46
N ASP A 635 -25.97 18.83 -9.97
CA ASP A 635 -27.34 18.47 -10.36
C ASP A 635 -28.41 18.93 -9.35
N GLY A 636 -28.02 19.75 -8.36
CA GLY A 636 -28.86 20.21 -7.23
C GLY A 636 -28.87 19.25 -6.04
N THR A 637 -28.68 17.95 -6.26
CA THR A 637 -28.70 16.92 -5.20
C THR A 637 -27.31 16.38 -4.85
N ALA A 638 -26.37 16.46 -5.79
CA ALA A 638 -25.03 15.95 -5.67
C ALA A 638 -24.04 16.72 -6.55
N GLU A 639 -22.77 16.56 -6.23
CA GLU A 639 -21.61 16.87 -7.05
C GLU A 639 -21.18 15.62 -7.82
N GLN A 640 -21.23 15.65 -9.14
CA GLN A 640 -20.72 14.61 -10.04
C GLN A 640 -19.33 15.01 -10.54
N TYR A 641 -18.33 14.18 -10.30
CA TYR A 641 -16.97 14.41 -10.77
C TYR A 641 -16.83 13.83 -12.19
N ALA A 642 -16.16 14.59 -13.06
CA ALA A 642 -15.86 14.21 -14.44
C ALA A 642 -14.36 14.26 -14.71
N TYR A 643 -13.91 13.45 -15.65
CA TYR A 643 -12.49 13.20 -15.90
C TYR A 643 -12.21 13.03 -17.40
N ALA A 644 -11.07 13.54 -17.84
CA ALA A 644 -10.51 13.23 -19.15
C ALA A 644 -9.53 12.04 -19.02
N PHE A 645 -9.88 10.92 -19.67
CA PHE A 645 -9.11 9.70 -19.72
C PHE A 645 -8.21 9.71 -20.96
N VAL A 646 -6.92 9.99 -20.77
CA VAL A 646 -5.93 10.14 -21.84
C VAL A 646 -5.35 8.78 -22.23
N ARG A 647 -5.31 8.50 -23.54
CA ARG A 647 -4.77 7.27 -24.12
C ARG A 647 -3.24 7.24 -24.02
N PRO A 648 -2.62 6.06 -23.90
CA PRO A 648 -1.16 5.95 -23.95
C PRO A 648 -0.60 6.48 -25.27
N ALA A 649 0.53 7.18 -25.19
CA ALA A 649 1.31 7.55 -26.35
C ALA A 649 1.83 6.27 -27.07
N PRO A 650 1.99 6.30 -28.40
CA PRO A 650 2.58 5.18 -29.14
C PRO A 650 3.98 4.85 -28.59
N ALA A 651 4.25 3.57 -28.34
CA ALA A 651 5.38 3.03 -27.55
C ALA A 651 6.81 3.36 -28.04
N ALA A 652 6.98 4.15 -29.10
CA ALA A 652 8.26 4.50 -29.72
C ALA A 652 8.66 5.98 -29.58
N ALA A 653 7.89 6.79 -28.85
CA ALA A 653 8.12 8.23 -28.79
C ALA A 653 9.02 8.63 -27.61
N ALA A 654 10.34 8.74 -27.84
CA ALA A 654 11.27 9.37 -26.90
C ALA A 654 11.03 10.89 -26.78
N ALA A 655 10.32 11.47 -27.74
CA ALA A 655 9.88 12.86 -27.76
C ALA A 655 8.38 12.96 -27.46
N PRO A 656 7.91 14.03 -26.80
CA PRO A 656 6.49 14.21 -26.52
C PRO A 656 5.68 14.30 -27.82
N PRO A 657 4.61 13.50 -28.00
CA PRO A 657 3.75 13.58 -29.16
C PRO A 657 3.05 14.94 -29.24
N ARG A 658 2.77 15.41 -30.46
CA ARG A 658 2.10 16.71 -30.69
C ARG A 658 0.64 16.72 -30.21
N ALA A 659 -0.02 15.57 -30.23
CA ALA A 659 -1.40 15.42 -29.79
C ALA A 659 -1.60 14.06 -29.11
N LEU A 660 -2.51 14.03 -28.14
CA LEU A 660 -2.95 12.85 -27.41
C LEU A 660 -4.47 12.80 -27.46
N ALA A 661 -5.00 11.64 -27.85
CA ALA A 661 -6.43 11.40 -27.78
C ALA A 661 -6.85 11.06 -26.35
N ALA A 662 -8.01 11.55 -25.94
CA ALA A 662 -8.61 11.32 -24.65
C ALA A 662 -10.13 11.14 -24.79
N ARG A 663 -10.78 10.66 -23.73
CA ARG A 663 -12.23 10.52 -23.68
C ARG A 663 -12.77 11.08 -22.37
N LEU A 664 -13.91 11.78 -22.42
CA LEU A 664 -14.58 12.30 -21.24
C LEU A 664 -15.41 11.20 -20.55
N VAL A 665 -15.29 11.11 -19.22
CA VAL A 665 -15.97 10.10 -18.39
C VAL A 665 -16.47 10.73 -17.08
N PRO A 666 -17.77 10.68 -16.75
CA PRO A 666 -18.85 10.18 -17.60
C PRO A 666 -19.04 11.03 -18.86
N GLY A 667 -19.53 10.40 -19.93
CA GLY A 667 -19.87 11.07 -21.17
C GLY A 667 -21.23 11.75 -21.12
N GLY A 668 -21.60 12.46 -22.19
CA GLY A 668 -22.94 13.06 -22.35
C GLY A 668 -22.96 14.57 -22.56
N PRO A 669 -24.12 15.16 -22.88
CA PRO A 669 -24.23 16.56 -23.27
C PRO A 669 -23.85 17.54 -22.15
N GLU A 670 -24.24 17.27 -20.90
CA GLU A 670 -23.89 18.11 -19.75
C GLU A 670 -22.39 18.09 -19.47
N ALA A 671 -21.79 16.90 -19.50
CA ALA A 671 -20.35 16.72 -19.32
C ALA A 671 -19.56 17.44 -20.43
N ARG A 672 -20.00 17.35 -21.70
CA ARG A 672 -19.39 18.06 -22.83
C ARG A 672 -19.52 19.58 -22.72
N ALA A 673 -20.67 20.08 -22.30
CA ALA A 673 -20.86 21.52 -22.08
C ALA A 673 -19.93 22.05 -20.97
N HIS A 674 -19.86 21.32 -19.86
CA HIS A 674 -18.97 21.63 -18.74
C HIS A 674 -17.49 21.56 -19.12
N PHE A 675 -17.12 20.55 -19.91
CA PHE A 675 -15.77 20.44 -20.47
C PHE A 675 -15.44 21.60 -21.40
N ALA A 676 -16.35 21.99 -22.30
CA ALA A 676 -16.13 23.10 -23.23
C ALA A 676 -15.88 24.43 -22.49
N GLU A 677 -16.52 24.63 -21.33
CA GLU A 677 -16.27 25.77 -20.44
C GLU A 677 -14.90 25.68 -19.74
N ALA A 678 -14.53 24.49 -19.26
CA ALA A 678 -13.28 24.28 -18.52
C ALA A 678 -12.03 24.18 -19.41
N ALA A 679 -12.17 23.67 -20.64
CA ALA A 679 -11.07 23.29 -21.54
C ALA A 679 -10.03 24.39 -21.79
N PRO A 680 -10.39 25.68 -21.98
CA PRO A 680 -9.41 26.75 -22.19
C PRO A 680 -8.44 26.95 -21.02
N SER A 681 -8.84 26.54 -19.82
CA SER A 681 -8.05 26.65 -18.59
C SER A 681 -7.44 25.32 -18.14
N LEU A 682 -7.77 24.22 -18.81
CA LEU A 682 -7.39 22.87 -18.40
C LEU A 682 -6.09 22.46 -19.11
N VAL A 683 -5.01 22.42 -18.33
CA VAL A 683 -3.70 21.93 -18.77
C VAL A 683 -3.29 20.76 -17.88
N PHE A 684 -2.74 19.71 -18.48
CA PHE A 684 -2.08 18.64 -17.75
C PHE A 684 -0.66 18.44 -18.26
N TRP A 685 0.21 17.88 -17.45
CA TRP A 685 1.61 17.64 -17.81
C TRP A 685 1.93 16.15 -17.78
N ASP A 686 2.86 15.66 -18.57
CA ASP A 686 3.35 14.28 -18.51
C ASP A 686 4.86 14.23 -18.72
N VAL A 687 5.47 13.12 -18.32
CA VAL A 687 6.93 12.93 -18.41
C VAL A 687 7.24 11.85 -19.43
N PHE A 688 8.04 12.21 -20.43
CA PHE A 688 8.53 11.32 -21.47
C PHE A 688 10.01 11.08 -21.20
N ALA A 689 10.37 9.95 -20.63
CA ALA A 689 11.75 9.56 -20.39
C ALA A 689 12.09 8.30 -21.19
N SER A 690 13.29 8.23 -21.76
CA SER A 690 13.78 6.98 -22.37
C SER A 690 14.23 6.02 -21.27
N ASP A 691 13.51 4.92 -21.08
CA ASP A 691 13.94 3.81 -20.21
C ASP A 691 15.09 3.02 -20.86
N ALA A 692 16.27 3.63 -20.99
CA ALA A 692 17.50 2.87 -21.17
C ALA A 692 17.95 2.34 -19.79
N ALA A 693 17.15 1.43 -19.25
CA ALA A 693 17.47 0.61 -18.08
C ALA A 693 17.76 -0.83 -18.54
N SER A 694 18.72 -0.99 -19.45
CA SER A 694 19.42 -2.25 -19.67
C SER A 694 20.91 -1.96 -19.82
N ASP A 695 21.69 -2.61 -18.97
CA ASP A 695 23.13 -2.84 -19.07
C ASP A 695 24.04 -1.63 -19.29
N GLY A 696 24.58 -1.09 -18.18
CA GLY A 696 25.97 -0.62 -18.08
C GLY A 696 26.49 0.47 -19.04
N ALA A 697 25.69 1.01 -19.95
CA ALA A 697 26.10 2.01 -20.91
C ALA A 697 25.69 3.40 -20.43
N ALA A 698 26.67 4.27 -20.22
CA ALA A 698 26.54 5.67 -19.84
C ALA A 698 25.95 6.55 -20.96
N GLY A 699 24.72 6.23 -21.40
CA GLY A 699 23.93 7.10 -22.27
C GLY A 699 23.07 8.03 -21.43
N ALA A 700 23.28 9.34 -21.55
CA ALA A 700 22.39 10.35 -21.00
C ALA A 700 21.01 10.22 -21.66
N GLY A 701 20.07 9.54 -21.01
CA GLY A 701 18.69 9.47 -21.48
C GLY A 701 18.08 10.86 -21.46
N ALA A 702 17.93 11.47 -22.65
CA ALA A 702 17.22 12.72 -22.82
C ALA A 702 15.72 12.47 -22.62
N GLY A 703 15.16 12.98 -21.52
CA GLY A 703 13.71 13.02 -21.30
C GLY A 703 13.15 14.42 -21.52
N ALA A 704 11.83 14.55 -21.49
CA ALA A 704 11.13 15.83 -21.51
C ALA A 704 9.93 15.80 -20.54
N LEU A 705 9.70 16.92 -19.87
CA LEU A 705 8.43 17.23 -19.21
C LEU A 705 7.59 18.02 -20.21
N ALA A 706 6.39 17.58 -20.53
CA ALA A 706 5.54 18.22 -21.53
C ALA A 706 4.16 18.55 -20.96
N GLY A 707 3.65 19.73 -21.27
CA GLY A 707 2.29 20.17 -20.96
C GLY A 707 1.37 20.08 -22.17
N TYR A 708 0.14 19.65 -21.94
CA TYR A 708 -0.91 19.50 -22.93
C TYR A 708 -2.13 20.31 -22.52
N ALA A 709 -2.68 21.05 -23.48
CA ALA A 709 -3.94 21.77 -23.34
C ALA A 709 -5.02 21.07 -24.17
N PHE A 710 -6.27 21.12 -23.72
CA PHE A 710 -7.38 20.55 -24.46
C PHE A 710 -7.98 21.54 -25.46
N ASP A 711 -8.41 21.03 -26.61
CA ASP A 711 -9.29 21.80 -27.48
C ASP A 711 -10.70 21.89 -26.87
N ALA A 712 -11.37 23.04 -27.02
CA ALA A 712 -12.69 23.28 -26.42
C ALA A 712 -13.83 22.43 -27.03
N ALA A 713 -13.59 21.80 -28.18
CA ALA A 713 -14.59 20.96 -28.85
C ALA A 713 -14.41 19.49 -28.47
N ALA A 714 -15.39 18.94 -27.76
CA ALA A 714 -15.55 17.49 -27.67
C ALA A 714 -16.28 16.97 -28.92
N GLY A 715 -15.80 15.87 -29.49
CA GLY A 715 -16.47 15.18 -30.59
C GLY A 715 -17.82 14.59 -30.15
N ASP A 716 -18.60 14.12 -31.13
CA ASP A 716 -19.93 13.55 -30.87
C ASP A 716 -19.89 12.30 -29.96
N ASP A 717 -18.76 11.57 -29.93
CA ASP A 717 -18.53 10.35 -29.15
C ASP A 717 -17.82 10.58 -27.79
N ASP A 718 -17.84 11.83 -27.28
CA ASP A 718 -17.09 12.27 -26.08
C ASP A 718 -15.56 12.15 -26.21
N GLU A 719 -15.07 11.97 -27.43
CA GLU A 719 -13.64 12.02 -27.75
C GLU A 719 -13.14 13.46 -27.72
N ILE A 720 -12.00 13.66 -27.07
CA ILE A 720 -11.35 14.96 -26.90
C ILE A 720 -9.87 14.84 -27.26
N GLU A 721 -9.31 15.89 -27.85
CA GLU A 721 -7.91 15.94 -28.25
C GLU A 721 -7.15 16.91 -27.33
N ALA A 722 -6.01 16.46 -26.83
CA ALA A 722 -5.08 17.28 -26.08
C ALA A 722 -3.85 17.58 -26.94
N ARG A 723 -3.52 18.85 -27.13
CA ARG A 723 -2.38 19.31 -27.94
C ARG A 723 -1.22 19.75 -27.06
N LEU A 724 -0.01 19.47 -27.51
CA LEU A 724 1.22 19.89 -26.85
C LEU A 724 1.26 21.42 -26.78
N ALA A 725 1.21 21.96 -25.56
CA ALA A 725 1.25 23.38 -25.27
C ALA A 725 2.68 23.86 -25.00
N TRP A 726 3.44 23.10 -24.21
CA TRP A 726 4.83 23.42 -23.86
C TRP A 726 5.64 22.14 -23.62
N SER A 727 6.96 22.22 -23.74
CA SER A 727 7.87 21.12 -23.40
C SER A 727 9.18 21.64 -22.84
N VAL A 728 9.65 21.05 -21.75
CA VAL A 728 10.91 21.34 -21.09
C VAL A 728 11.82 20.12 -21.18
N ALA A 729 13.01 20.29 -21.74
CA ALA A 729 14.00 19.22 -21.82
C ALA A 729 14.58 18.89 -20.42
N LEU A 730 14.61 17.60 -20.08
CA LEU A 730 15.20 17.11 -18.84
C LEU A 730 16.69 16.81 -19.06
N HIS A 731 17.53 17.55 -18.34
CA HIS A 731 18.97 17.39 -18.40
C HIS A 731 19.42 16.27 -17.45
N GLY A 732 19.40 15.02 -17.91
CA GLY A 732 19.82 13.83 -17.15
C GLY A 732 18.69 12.85 -16.86
N LYS A 733 19.00 11.78 -16.13
CA LYS A 733 18.04 10.76 -15.73
C LYS A 733 17.04 11.34 -14.73
N LEU A 734 15.75 11.15 -14.97
CA LEU A 734 14.71 11.50 -14.01
C LEU A 734 14.85 10.66 -12.73
N LEU A 735 14.92 11.33 -11.58
CA LEU A 735 15.01 10.66 -10.27
C LEU A 735 13.70 10.77 -9.47
N ALA A 736 13.04 11.92 -9.48
CA ALA A 736 11.76 12.13 -8.80
C ALA A 736 10.96 13.27 -9.46
N VAL A 737 9.63 13.19 -9.38
CA VAL A 737 8.71 14.27 -9.74
C VAL A 737 7.65 14.37 -8.65
N ALA A 738 7.34 15.58 -8.22
CA ALA A 738 6.28 15.85 -7.26
C ALA A 738 5.49 17.08 -7.68
N ALA A 739 4.19 17.07 -7.45
CA ALA A 739 3.31 18.21 -7.63
C ALA A 739 2.34 18.30 -6.46
N ARG A 740 1.75 19.48 -6.28
CA ARG A 740 0.73 19.69 -5.27
C ARG A 740 -0.49 18.79 -5.54
N ALA A 741 -1.12 18.27 -4.49
CA ALA A 741 -2.36 17.51 -4.65
C ALA A 741 -3.47 18.44 -5.17
N PRO A 742 -4.23 18.08 -6.24
CA PRO A 742 -5.18 18.99 -6.91
C PRO A 742 -6.25 19.61 -5.99
N GLY A 743 -6.65 18.90 -4.93
CA GLY A 743 -7.66 19.34 -3.98
C GLY A 743 -7.12 19.83 -2.64
N GLU A 744 -5.80 20.06 -2.50
CA GLU A 744 -5.24 20.55 -1.24
C GLU A 744 -5.72 21.99 -0.96
N PRO A 745 -6.39 22.26 0.17
CA PRO A 745 -6.81 23.62 0.52
C PRO A 745 -5.61 24.46 0.99
N MET A 746 -5.59 25.75 0.62
CA MET A 746 -4.63 26.73 1.13
C MET A 746 -5.39 28.02 1.48
N ARG A 747 -5.70 28.22 2.77
CA ARG A 747 -6.42 29.43 3.24
C ARG A 747 -5.50 30.54 3.73
N ALA A 748 -4.31 30.22 4.21
CA ALA A 748 -3.35 31.21 4.68
C ALA A 748 -2.46 31.68 3.51
N ALA A 749 -2.84 32.78 2.84
CA ALA A 749 -2.09 33.35 1.72
C ALA A 749 -0.86 34.18 2.13
N VAL A 750 -0.77 34.53 3.41
CA VAL A 750 0.27 35.46 3.93
C VAL A 750 0.90 34.87 5.20
N LYS A 751 2.19 35.14 5.39
CA LYS A 751 2.95 34.87 6.60
C LYS A 751 3.29 36.21 7.26
N VAL A 752 2.95 36.38 8.53
CA VAL A 752 3.30 37.58 9.32
C VAL A 752 4.70 37.37 9.90
N LEU A 753 5.60 38.32 9.66
CA LEU A 753 6.97 38.30 10.16
C LEU A 753 7.04 38.94 11.56
N GLY A 754 8.16 38.75 12.27
CA GLY A 754 8.35 39.25 13.64
C GLY A 754 8.34 40.77 13.75
N ASP A 755 8.67 41.47 12.67
CA ASP A 755 8.54 42.93 12.56
C ASP A 755 7.11 43.39 12.18
N ARG A 756 6.15 42.45 12.16
CA ARG A 756 4.75 42.60 11.73
C ARG A 756 4.57 42.95 10.26
N SER A 757 5.63 42.86 9.46
CA SER A 757 5.50 42.93 8.01
C SER A 757 4.86 41.65 7.46
N LEU A 758 4.36 41.73 6.22
CA LEU A 758 3.65 40.66 5.56
C LEU A 758 4.49 40.09 4.43
N LYS A 759 4.63 38.76 4.41
CA LYS A 759 5.22 38.04 3.28
C LYS A 759 4.14 37.20 2.59
N PHE A 760 3.87 37.50 1.32
CA PHE A 760 2.87 36.77 0.54
C PHE A 760 3.45 35.45 0.07
N LYS A 761 2.74 34.36 0.34
CA LYS A 761 3.12 33.03 -0.14
C LYS A 761 2.82 32.95 -1.64
N TYR A 762 3.63 32.19 -2.37
CA TYR A 762 3.32 31.87 -3.75
C TYR A 762 2.21 30.82 -3.80
N THR A 763 1.03 31.18 -4.32
CA THR A 763 -0.21 30.39 -4.18
C THR A 763 -0.62 29.62 -5.43
N ASP A 764 0.19 29.67 -6.48
CA ASP A 764 -0.09 28.94 -7.73
C ASP A 764 -0.19 27.42 -7.46
N PRO A 765 -1.33 26.77 -7.75
CA PRO A 765 -1.47 25.33 -7.56
C PRO A 765 -0.67 24.52 -8.58
N ASN A 766 -0.23 25.11 -9.69
CA ASN A 766 0.37 24.42 -10.82
C ASN A 766 1.89 24.34 -10.72
N ILE A 767 2.43 23.99 -9.55
CA ILE A 767 3.89 23.88 -9.36
C ILE A 767 4.31 22.42 -9.44
N ILE A 768 5.32 22.16 -10.27
CA ILE A 768 5.91 20.84 -10.47
C ILE A 768 7.37 20.91 -10.01
N LEU A 769 7.75 20.07 -9.07
CA LEU A 769 9.15 19.85 -8.70
C LEU A 769 9.68 18.64 -9.48
N VAL A 770 10.73 18.85 -10.26
CA VAL A 770 11.43 17.81 -11.02
C VAL A 770 12.85 17.67 -10.50
N VAL A 771 13.28 16.44 -10.20
CA VAL A 771 14.64 16.14 -9.77
C VAL A 771 15.30 15.22 -10.79
N THR A 772 16.40 15.67 -11.39
CA THR A 772 17.21 14.91 -12.35
C THR A 772 18.59 14.62 -11.80
N GLY A 773 19.16 13.47 -12.18
CA GLY A 773 20.53 13.07 -11.89
C GLY A 773 21.33 12.95 -13.17
N GLN A 774 22.51 13.55 -13.20
CA GLN A 774 23.44 13.35 -14.30
C GLN A 774 24.47 12.28 -13.89
N PRO A 775 24.66 11.21 -14.71
CA PRO A 775 25.86 10.40 -14.58
C PRO A 775 27.09 11.27 -14.88
N SER A 776 28.26 10.90 -14.35
CA SER A 776 29.53 11.58 -14.67
C SER A 776 29.60 11.77 -16.20
N PRO A 777 29.56 13.00 -16.73
CA PRO A 777 29.59 13.22 -18.17
C PRO A 777 30.93 12.70 -18.70
N GLY A 778 30.93 11.66 -19.56
CA GLY A 778 32.00 11.21 -20.48
C GLY A 778 33.42 10.97 -19.93
N ASP A 779 33.95 11.89 -19.14
CA ASP A 779 35.10 11.79 -18.27
C ASP A 779 34.71 11.05 -16.98
N ALA A 780 35.37 9.95 -16.68
CA ALA A 780 35.26 9.22 -15.41
C ALA A 780 35.74 10.04 -14.18
N SER A 781 35.96 11.36 -14.33
CA SER A 781 36.56 12.26 -13.35
C SER A 781 35.59 13.33 -12.80
N ALA A 782 34.42 13.54 -13.40
CA ALA A 782 33.49 14.57 -12.95
C ALA A 782 32.61 14.05 -11.80
N PRO A 783 32.38 14.85 -10.72
CA PRO A 783 31.54 14.41 -9.62
C PRO A 783 30.08 14.22 -10.09
N PRO A 784 29.35 13.24 -9.54
CA PRO A 784 27.93 13.06 -9.85
C PRO A 784 27.12 14.29 -9.40
N ARG A 785 26.06 14.63 -10.14
CA ARG A 785 25.29 15.86 -9.89
C ARG A 785 23.79 15.58 -9.88
N VAL A 786 23.09 16.13 -8.89
CA VAL A 786 21.61 16.14 -8.81
C VAL A 786 21.11 17.57 -8.97
N THR A 787 20.11 17.77 -9.82
CA THR A 787 19.49 19.07 -10.08
C THR A 787 18.00 19.00 -9.78
N ALA A 788 17.52 19.89 -8.91
CA ALA A 788 16.11 20.10 -8.64
C ALA A 788 15.62 21.36 -9.33
N ALA A 789 14.55 21.26 -10.11
CA ALA A 789 13.94 22.37 -10.84
C ALA A 789 12.45 22.49 -10.48
N LEU A 790 12.01 23.70 -10.14
CA LEU A 790 10.61 24.07 -10.01
C LEU A 790 10.13 24.59 -11.35
N VAL A 791 9.09 23.96 -11.91
CA VAL A 791 8.52 24.25 -13.22
C VAL A 791 7.04 24.59 -13.04
N SER A 792 6.60 25.64 -13.72
CA SER A 792 5.18 25.99 -13.84
C SER A 792 4.49 24.98 -14.76
N GLY A 793 3.45 24.33 -14.27
CA GLY A 793 2.62 23.39 -15.02
C GLY A 793 1.70 24.07 -16.04
N ALA A 794 1.51 25.39 -15.96
CA ALA A 794 0.65 26.13 -16.88
C ALA A 794 1.37 26.41 -18.21
N ASP A 795 2.61 26.90 -18.16
CA ASP A 795 3.37 27.39 -19.32
C ASP A 795 4.76 26.75 -19.50
N GLY A 796 5.17 25.86 -18.59
CA GLY A 796 6.47 25.20 -18.65
C GLY A 796 7.64 26.09 -18.22
N ALA A 797 7.39 27.27 -17.67
CA ALA A 797 8.46 28.15 -17.22
C ALA A 797 9.26 27.53 -16.06
N VAL A 798 10.59 27.51 -16.17
CA VAL A 798 11.47 27.09 -15.07
C VAL A 798 11.56 28.24 -14.07
N LEU A 799 10.86 28.11 -12.96
CA LEU A 799 10.74 29.13 -11.92
C LEU A 799 12.00 29.24 -11.05
N HIS A 800 12.61 28.10 -10.74
CA HIS A 800 13.81 28.02 -9.92
C HIS A 800 14.56 26.72 -10.20
N GLN A 801 15.90 26.75 -10.11
CA GLN A 801 16.73 25.56 -10.29
C GLN A 801 17.89 25.59 -9.29
N GLN A 802 18.13 24.46 -8.64
CA GLN A 802 19.20 24.26 -7.68
C GLN A 802 19.95 22.96 -7.99
N ALA A 803 21.28 23.03 -8.05
CA ALA A 803 22.13 21.89 -8.29
C ALA A 803 22.99 21.55 -7.06
N HIS A 804 23.19 20.25 -6.85
CA HIS A 804 24.06 19.67 -5.83
C HIS A 804 25.16 18.86 -6.51
N GLU A 805 26.40 19.32 -6.36
CA GLU A 805 27.59 18.60 -6.82
C GLU A 805 27.96 17.49 -5.82
N GLY A 806 28.46 16.35 -6.31
CA GLY A 806 28.72 15.18 -5.47
C GLY A 806 27.44 14.52 -4.94
N ALA A 807 26.32 14.62 -5.65
CA ALA A 807 25.04 14.05 -5.23
C ALA A 807 24.56 12.95 -6.19
N THR A 808 23.89 11.93 -5.64
CA THR A 808 23.30 10.83 -6.39
C THR A 808 21.88 10.52 -5.93
N GLY A 809 21.14 9.75 -6.75
CA GLY A 809 19.85 9.17 -6.35
C GLY A 809 20.00 7.95 -5.42
N PRO A 810 18.88 7.34 -4.98
CA PRO A 810 17.49 7.71 -5.30
C PRO A 810 17.09 9.06 -4.70
N ALA A 811 16.21 9.79 -5.39
CA ALA A 811 15.66 11.05 -4.90
C ALA A 811 14.22 10.86 -4.42
N LEU A 812 13.83 11.62 -3.40
CA LEU A 812 12.45 11.73 -2.92
C LEU A 812 12.03 13.19 -3.05
N ALA A 813 10.78 13.45 -3.38
CA ALA A 813 10.26 14.81 -3.53
C ALA A 813 8.81 14.90 -3.05
N VAL A 814 8.45 16.04 -2.46
CA VAL A 814 7.08 16.37 -2.10
C VAL A 814 6.85 17.88 -2.24
N VAL A 815 5.66 18.26 -2.69
CA VAL A 815 5.23 19.66 -2.84
C VAL A 815 3.91 19.80 -2.08
N SER A 816 3.80 20.82 -1.23
CA SER A 816 2.59 21.13 -0.47
C SER A 816 2.48 22.62 -0.27
N GLU A 817 1.28 23.17 -0.42
CA GLU A 817 1.01 24.62 -0.35
C GLU A 817 1.98 25.45 -1.22
N HIS A 818 2.96 26.10 -0.56
CA HIS A 818 3.93 27.05 -1.11
C HIS A 818 5.37 26.58 -0.88
N TRP A 819 5.57 25.32 -0.49
CA TRP A 819 6.88 24.78 -0.16
C TRP A 819 7.09 23.43 -0.83
N ALA A 820 8.36 23.09 -1.03
CA ALA A 820 8.76 21.84 -1.62
C ALA A 820 9.97 21.28 -0.86
N VAL A 821 9.98 19.97 -0.64
CA VAL A 821 11.09 19.27 0.01
C VAL A 821 11.54 18.14 -0.88
N TYR A 822 12.86 18.01 -1.05
CA TYR A 822 13.45 16.86 -1.72
C TYR A 822 14.64 16.31 -0.96
N ALA A 823 14.84 15.00 -1.07
CA ALA A 823 15.96 14.30 -0.47
C ALA A 823 16.81 13.65 -1.57
N HIS A 824 18.13 13.67 -1.40
CA HIS A 824 19.11 13.01 -2.27
C HIS A 824 20.27 12.46 -1.44
N HIS A 825 21.15 11.67 -2.04
CA HIS A 825 22.33 11.13 -1.37
C HIS A 825 23.55 11.99 -1.66
N ASP A 826 24.21 12.49 -0.63
CA ASP A 826 25.50 13.19 -0.73
C ASP A 826 26.62 12.14 -0.68
N THR A 827 27.39 12.05 -1.77
CA THR A 827 28.48 11.08 -1.93
C THR A 827 29.71 11.43 -1.10
N ALA A 828 29.92 12.70 -0.76
CA ALA A 828 31.07 13.14 0.02
C ALA A 828 30.91 12.74 1.50
N THR A 829 29.70 12.88 2.04
CA THR A 829 29.41 12.53 3.44
C THR A 829 28.78 11.15 3.61
N ALA A 830 28.39 10.47 2.51
CA ALA A 830 27.62 9.23 2.50
C ALA A 830 26.32 9.33 3.32
N ARG A 831 25.71 10.53 3.37
CA ARG A 831 24.47 10.80 4.11
C ARG A 831 23.38 11.22 3.16
N GLN A 832 22.14 11.00 3.57
CA GLN A 832 21.00 11.56 2.87
C GLN A 832 20.82 13.02 3.30
N GLN A 833 20.82 13.91 2.32
CA GLN A 833 20.59 15.35 2.47
C GLN A 833 19.15 15.66 2.05
N VAL A 834 18.47 16.46 2.86
CA VAL A 834 17.10 16.95 2.64
C VAL A 834 17.17 18.45 2.42
N THR A 835 16.67 18.94 1.31
CA THR A 835 16.62 20.36 0.97
C THR A 835 15.17 20.84 0.97
N SER A 836 14.92 21.92 1.70
CA SER A 836 13.62 22.57 1.82
C SER A 836 13.63 23.87 1.02
N LEU A 837 12.57 24.09 0.25
CA LEU A 837 12.32 25.28 -0.56
C LEU A 837 11.01 25.93 -0.09
N GLU A 838 11.01 27.20 0.30
CA GLU A 838 9.79 27.99 0.51
C GLU A 838 9.66 29.06 -0.58
N LEU A 839 8.50 29.13 -1.22
CA LEU A 839 8.18 30.01 -2.34
C LEU A 839 7.33 31.20 -1.88
N PHE A 840 7.79 32.42 -2.19
CA PHE A 840 7.09 33.67 -1.85
C PHE A 840 6.91 34.54 -3.08
N ASP A 841 5.76 35.21 -3.13
CA ASP A 841 5.47 36.23 -4.13
C ASP A 841 6.30 37.49 -3.83
N ALA A 842 7.15 37.88 -4.78
CA ALA A 842 8.01 39.05 -4.67
C ALA A 842 7.46 40.25 -5.47
N THR A 843 6.19 40.20 -5.91
CA THR A 843 5.53 41.34 -6.54
C THR A 843 5.52 42.53 -5.57
N PRO A 844 6.04 43.71 -5.98
CA PRO A 844 5.91 44.91 -5.16
C PRO A 844 4.42 45.28 -5.00
N ARG A 845 3.90 45.22 -3.77
CA ARG A 845 2.52 45.57 -3.46
C ARG A 845 2.46 46.79 -2.57
N ASP A 846 1.45 47.64 -2.79
CA ASP A 846 1.05 48.63 -1.81
C ASP A 846 0.35 47.91 -0.64
N LEU A 847 0.98 47.92 0.53
CA LEU A 847 0.51 47.28 1.76
C LEU A 847 -0.54 48.14 2.51
N SER A 848 -1.18 49.10 1.85
CA SER A 848 -2.25 49.90 2.43
C SER A 848 -3.41 49.00 2.90
N LEU A 849 -4.03 49.37 4.03
CA LEU A 849 -5.07 48.56 4.70
C LEU A 849 -6.21 48.17 3.75
N GLY A 850 -6.57 49.05 2.80
CA GLY A 850 -7.59 48.79 1.79
C GLY A 850 -7.24 47.65 0.83
N THR A 851 -6.00 47.61 0.35
CA THR A 851 -5.48 46.55 -0.54
C THR A 851 -5.31 45.22 0.21
N VAL A 852 -4.88 45.25 1.47
CA VAL A 852 -4.77 44.04 2.29
C VAL A 852 -6.16 43.49 2.64
N LEU A 853 -7.12 44.33 3.00
CA LEU A 853 -8.48 43.87 3.30
C LEU A 853 -9.19 43.30 2.06
N SER A 854 -9.00 43.90 0.87
CA SER A 854 -9.59 43.38 -0.37
C SER A 854 -8.93 42.07 -0.83
N THR A 855 -7.61 41.93 -0.68
CA THR A 855 -6.88 40.71 -1.07
C THR A 855 -7.00 39.56 -0.06
N VAL A 856 -7.19 39.85 1.24
CA VAL A 856 -7.26 38.83 2.31
C VAL A 856 -8.70 38.46 2.69
N PHE A 857 -9.65 39.40 2.62
CA PHE A 857 -11.04 39.21 3.09
C PHE A 857 -12.12 39.45 2.02
N GLY A 858 -11.74 39.84 0.79
CA GLY A 858 -12.69 40.03 -0.32
C GLY A 858 -13.21 38.71 -0.87
N GLY A 859 -14.26 38.16 -0.25
CA GLY A 859 -14.99 37.00 -0.76
C GLY A 859 -15.77 37.30 -2.04
N ALA A 860 -15.72 36.37 -3.00
CA ALA A 860 -16.62 36.18 -4.16
C ALA A 860 -16.87 37.34 -5.15
N GLY A 861 -16.28 38.53 -4.96
CA GLY A 861 -16.43 39.68 -5.86
C GLY A 861 -15.13 40.29 -6.36
N ALA A 862 -13.99 39.66 -6.07
CA ALA A 862 -12.65 40.14 -6.43
C ALA A 862 -12.09 39.51 -7.72
N GLU A 863 -12.94 38.96 -8.60
CA GLU A 863 -12.50 38.44 -9.90
C GLU A 863 -11.98 39.56 -10.84
N GLY A 864 -12.29 40.83 -10.55
CA GLY A 864 -11.82 41.98 -11.31
C GLY A 864 -10.57 42.69 -10.75
N ALA A 865 -10.11 42.34 -9.54
CA ALA A 865 -8.97 43.00 -8.88
C ALA A 865 -7.78 42.07 -8.60
N THR A 866 -7.86 40.81 -9.06
CA THR A 866 -6.75 39.85 -9.19
C THR A 866 -6.11 39.90 -10.58
N GLY A 867 -6.20 41.04 -11.27
CA GLY A 867 -5.47 41.30 -12.50
C GLY A 867 -3.97 41.05 -12.28
N ALA A 868 -3.52 39.89 -12.76
CA ALA A 868 -2.16 39.34 -12.71
C ALA A 868 -1.68 38.80 -11.34
N VAL A 869 -2.18 37.63 -10.90
CA VAL A 869 -1.32 36.63 -10.22
C VAL A 869 -1.76 35.22 -10.60
N GLY A 870 -0.94 34.52 -11.39
CA GLY A 870 -1.04 33.05 -11.57
C GLY A 870 -1.33 32.51 -12.98
N GLY A 871 -1.39 33.36 -14.01
CA GLY A 871 -1.65 32.92 -15.40
C GLY A 871 -0.46 33.00 -16.37
N GLY A 872 0.71 33.48 -15.94
CA GLY A 872 1.89 33.54 -16.79
C GLY A 872 3.14 33.75 -15.96
N GLY A 873 4.23 33.09 -16.34
CA GLY A 873 5.54 33.03 -15.68
C GLY A 873 6.31 34.35 -15.55
N GLY A 874 5.62 35.47 -15.28
CA GLY A 874 6.19 36.81 -15.14
C GLY A 874 6.13 37.39 -13.71
N ALA A 875 5.46 36.74 -12.75
CA ALA A 875 5.47 37.24 -11.37
C ALA A 875 6.84 36.97 -10.72
N PRO A 876 7.53 38.00 -10.18
CA PRO A 876 8.81 37.79 -9.51
C PRO A 876 8.64 36.86 -8.31
N LEU A 877 9.44 35.79 -8.29
CA LEU A 877 9.40 34.74 -7.28
C LEU A 877 10.63 34.85 -6.36
N SER A 878 10.42 34.85 -5.05
CA SER A 878 11.47 34.70 -4.05
C SER A 878 11.46 33.27 -3.51
N VAL A 879 12.51 32.52 -3.80
CA VAL A 879 12.70 31.16 -3.26
C VAL A 879 13.74 31.20 -2.15
N LEU A 880 13.36 30.76 -0.97
CA LEU A 880 14.28 30.50 0.14
C LEU A 880 14.63 29.01 0.15
N SER A 881 15.91 28.69 0.23
CA SER A 881 16.42 27.32 0.21
C SER A 881 17.34 27.05 1.39
N GLN A 882 17.17 25.90 2.03
CA GLN A 882 18.06 25.44 3.08
C GLN A 882 18.18 23.92 3.06
N SER A 883 19.40 23.41 3.27
CA SER A 883 19.69 21.97 3.34
C SER A 883 19.96 21.48 4.75
N PHE A 884 19.60 20.23 4.99
CA PHE A 884 19.74 19.50 6.24
C PHE A 884 20.19 18.07 5.95
N TYR A 885 20.75 17.39 6.94
CA TYR A 885 21.05 15.97 6.93
C TYR A 885 20.06 15.23 7.82
N THR A 886 19.68 14.02 7.39
CA THR A 886 18.87 13.12 8.21
C THR A 886 19.74 12.07 8.91
N GLN A 887 19.37 11.68 10.13
CA GLN A 887 20.01 10.57 10.86
C GLN A 887 19.53 9.22 10.34
N VAL A 888 18.24 9.14 9.98
CA VAL A 888 17.59 7.93 9.47
C VAL A 888 17.25 8.15 8.00
N ARG A 889 17.65 7.21 7.14
CA ARG A 889 17.35 7.31 5.71
C ARG A 889 15.84 7.25 5.49
N ALA A 890 15.30 8.24 4.79
CA ALA A 890 13.94 8.29 4.28
C ALA A 890 13.84 7.37 3.05
N LYS A 891 12.80 6.55 3.06
CA LYS A 891 12.34 5.66 1.99
C LYS A 891 11.22 6.29 1.17
N LEU A 892 10.35 7.09 1.81
CA LEU A 892 9.28 7.86 1.17
C LEU A 892 8.99 9.15 1.95
N LEU A 893 8.35 10.12 1.27
CA LEU A 893 7.88 11.38 1.85
C LEU A 893 6.39 11.58 1.53
N SER A 894 5.64 12.11 2.49
CA SER A 894 4.23 12.52 2.33
C SER A 894 3.93 13.67 3.29
N VAL A 895 2.73 14.28 3.22
CA VAL A 895 2.35 15.43 4.04
C VAL A 895 0.95 15.23 4.61
N THR A 896 0.73 15.71 5.84
CA THR A 896 -0.58 15.69 6.48
C THR A 896 -1.58 16.64 5.79
N GLN A 897 -2.79 16.15 5.54
CA GLN A 897 -3.90 16.95 5.02
C GLN A 897 -4.93 17.25 6.13
N THR A 898 -5.42 18.48 6.15
CA THR A 898 -6.46 18.99 7.06
C THR A 898 -7.54 19.71 6.25
N LEU A 899 -8.71 19.91 6.85
CA LEU A 899 -9.93 20.32 6.15
C LEU A 899 -9.78 21.63 5.37
N SER A 900 -9.10 22.62 5.96
CA SER A 900 -8.94 23.97 5.44
C SER A 900 -7.47 24.38 5.23
N GLY A 901 -6.51 23.53 5.61
CA GLY A 901 -5.08 23.86 5.53
C GLY A 901 -4.69 25.05 6.41
N ILE A 902 -5.35 25.20 7.57
CA ILE A 902 -5.05 26.23 8.57
C ILE A 902 -4.04 25.70 9.59
N ASN A 903 -4.17 24.42 9.94
CA ASN A 903 -3.27 23.77 10.88
C ASN A 903 -1.83 23.67 10.31
N LEU A 904 -0.85 23.54 11.20
CA LEU A 904 0.53 23.29 10.81
C LEU A 904 0.64 21.96 10.05
N LYS A 905 1.51 21.92 9.04
CA LYS A 905 1.78 20.70 8.28
C LYS A 905 2.90 19.89 8.93
N GLN A 906 2.77 18.58 8.91
CA GLN A 906 3.86 17.65 9.22
C GLN A 906 4.33 16.95 7.94
N LEU A 907 5.64 16.87 7.77
CA LEU A 907 6.29 16.01 6.79
C LEU A 907 6.31 14.58 7.36
N LEU A 908 5.58 13.69 6.71
CA LEU A 908 5.54 12.27 7.03
C LEU A 908 6.69 11.57 6.32
N ILE A 909 7.65 11.06 7.09
CA ILE A 909 8.85 10.40 6.60
C ILE A 909 8.71 8.91 6.87
N GLY A 910 8.53 8.12 5.81
CA GLY A 910 8.67 6.67 5.92
C GLY A 910 10.15 6.33 5.95
N THR A 911 10.61 5.73 7.02
CA THR A 911 12.03 5.40 7.25
C THR A 911 12.39 4.05 6.62
N VAL A 912 13.68 3.79 6.43
CA VAL A 912 14.18 2.47 5.98
C VAL A 912 13.93 1.33 6.97
N THR A 913 13.62 1.64 8.23
CA THR A 913 13.18 0.68 9.24
C THR A 913 11.68 0.42 9.16
N ASP A 914 11.02 0.84 8.08
CA ASP A 914 9.58 0.65 7.83
C ASP A 914 8.68 1.29 8.91
N GLN A 915 9.17 2.33 9.59
CA GLN A 915 8.40 3.14 10.54
C GLN A 915 8.04 4.51 9.96
N LEU A 916 6.93 5.09 10.44
CA LEU A 916 6.47 6.41 10.01
C LEU A 916 6.83 7.48 11.04
N TYR A 917 7.63 8.46 10.65
CA TYR A 917 8.00 9.61 11.47
C TYR A 917 7.23 10.86 11.04
N ALA A 918 6.61 11.57 11.99
CA ALA A 918 5.87 12.80 11.73
C ALA A 918 6.72 14.02 12.14
N MET A 919 7.41 14.63 11.18
CA MET A 919 8.26 15.79 11.39
C MET A 919 7.45 17.08 11.28
N ASP A 920 7.52 17.96 12.27
CA ASP A 920 6.95 19.30 12.17
C ASP A 920 7.70 20.12 11.11
N HIS A 921 6.97 20.78 10.20
CA HIS A 921 7.55 21.62 9.15
C HIS A 921 8.46 22.73 9.69
N ARG A 922 8.29 23.17 10.95
CA ARG A 922 9.18 24.16 11.60
C ARG A 922 10.65 23.73 11.65
N TYR A 923 10.94 22.43 11.64
CA TYR A 923 12.32 21.95 11.53
C TYR A 923 12.92 22.15 10.13
N LEU A 924 12.09 22.34 9.12
CA LEU A 924 12.47 22.48 7.72
C LEU A 924 12.32 23.93 7.21
N ASP A 925 11.96 24.90 8.06
CA ASP A 925 11.87 26.31 7.66
C ASP A 925 13.27 26.81 7.21
N PRO A 926 13.43 27.29 5.97
CA PRO A 926 14.72 27.75 5.47
C PRO A 926 15.19 29.06 6.11
N ARG A 927 14.34 29.75 6.88
CA ARG A 927 14.65 31.01 7.56
C ARG A 927 15.30 30.83 8.94
N ARG A 928 15.55 29.58 9.35
CA ARG A 928 16.21 29.26 10.63
C ARG A 928 17.58 29.96 10.71
N PRO A 929 17.88 30.74 11.76
CA PRO A 929 19.09 31.55 11.81
C PRO A 929 20.35 30.69 11.89
N ILE A 930 21.34 31.00 11.03
CA ILE A 930 22.62 30.29 10.94
C ILE A 930 23.67 30.98 11.81
N GLY A 931 24.52 30.20 12.48
CA GLY A 931 25.66 30.72 13.24
C GLY A 931 25.32 31.40 14.57
N ARG A 932 24.04 31.41 14.98
CA ARG A 932 23.58 32.00 16.25
C ARG A 932 22.73 30.99 17.03
N ALA A 933 23.08 30.76 18.30
CA ALA A 933 22.35 29.85 19.17
C ALA A 933 21.04 30.45 19.72
N LYS A 934 20.96 31.78 19.84
CA LYS A 934 19.78 32.49 20.33
C LYS A 934 19.15 33.29 19.18
N PRO A 935 17.86 33.10 18.88
CA PRO A 935 17.13 33.92 17.92
C PRO A 935 17.05 35.39 18.37
N THR A 936 16.92 36.32 17.42
CA THR A 936 16.58 37.74 17.74
C THR A 936 15.16 37.82 18.33
N PRO A 937 14.77 38.96 18.95
CA PRO A 937 13.40 39.14 19.43
C PRO A 937 12.34 38.92 18.34
N GLU A 938 12.61 39.39 17.12
CA GLU A 938 11.71 39.26 15.96
C GLU A 938 11.63 37.80 15.49
N GLU A 939 12.79 37.12 15.38
CA GLU A 939 12.85 35.70 15.04
C GLU A 939 12.18 34.82 16.11
N ALA A 940 12.29 35.19 17.38
CA ALA A 940 11.64 34.52 18.50
C ALA A 940 10.12 34.73 18.51
N GLU A 941 9.62 35.90 18.09
CA GLU A 941 8.20 36.18 17.90
C GLU A 941 7.60 35.25 16.83
N GLU A 942 8.34 35.00 15.74
CA GLU A 942 7.99 34.01 14.72
C GLU A 942 8.18 32.54 15.14
N ARG A 943 8.76 32.31 16.33
CA ARG A 943 9.11 30.98 16.85
C ARG A 943 10.09 30.21 15.95
N LEU A 944 11.05 30.92 15.34
CA LEU A 944 12.10 30.31 14.54
C LEU A 944 13.09 29.54 15.43
N LEU A 945 13.41 28.33 15.00
CA LEU A 945 14.40 27.48 15.66
C LEU A 945 15.81 27.80 15.13
N PRO A 946 16.85 27.88 15.97
CA PRO A 946 18.24 27.99 15.48
C PRO A 946 18.56 26.90 14.47
N TYR A 947 19.32 27.22 13.41
CA TYR A 947 19.69 26.23 12.41
C TYR A 947 20.56 25.13 13.03
N SER A 948 20.12 23.89 12.82
CA SER A 948 20.90 22.68 13.08
C SER A 948 20.95 21.91 11.77
N PRO A 949 22.14 21.58 11.24
CA PRO A 949 22.25 20.83 10.00
C PRO A 949 21.66 19.42 10.14
N LEU A 950 21.65 18.83 11.35
CA LEU A 950 21.07 17.52 11.59
C LEU A 950 19.61 17.66 12.02
N LEU A 951 18.70 16.98 11.32
CA LEU A 951 17.29 16.89 11.68
C LEU A 951 17.09 15.99 12.91
N PRO A 952 16.24 16.38 13.87
CA PRO A 952 15.99 15.58 15.06
C PRO A 952 15.01 14.44 14.76
N PHE A 953 15.33 13.24 15.25
CA PHE A 953 14.44 12.08 15.29
C PHE A 953 14.09 11.74 16.73
N ALA A 954 13.03 12.37 17.24
CA ALA A 954 12.55 12.11 18.59
C ALA A 954 11.71 10.83 18.61
N PRO A 955 11.96 9.86 19.52
CA PRO A 955 11.19 8.61 19.58
C PRO A 955 9.67 8.82 19.69
N LEU A 956 9.23 9.89 20.36
CA LEU A 956 7.80 10.22 20.54
C LEU A 956 7.13 10.79 19.28
N SER A 957 7.90 11.15 18.25
CA SER A 957 7.38 11.67 16.98
C SER A 957 7.19 10.59 15.92
N TYR A 958 7.48 9.33 16.25
CA TYR A 958 7.10 8.19 15.41
C TYR A 958 5.59 7.95 15.52
N ALA A 959 4.88 8.21 14.43
CA ALA A 959 3.44 7.99 14.33
C ALA A 959 3.06 6.52 14.49
N THR A 960 3.95 5.61 14.07
CA THR A 960 3.80 4.16 14.24
C THR A 960 4.27 3.64 15.60
N GLN A 961 4.76 4.52 16.49
CA GLN A 961 5.29 4.14 17.80
C GLN A 961 6.37 3.05 17.69
N ASP A 962 6.16 1.90 18.33
CA ASP A 962 7.02 0.72 18.29
C ASP A 962 6.72 -0.24 17.12
N LYS A 963 5.71 0.06 16.30
CA LYS A 963 5.28 -0.81 15.19
C LYS A 963 6.07 -0.51 13.92
N GLU A 964 6.48 -1.59 13.26
CA GLU A 964 7.07 -1.57 11.93
C GLU A 964 6.02 -2.00 10.90
N VAL A 965 5.80 -1.17 9.89
CA VAL A 965 4.86 -1.41 8.79
C VAL A 965 5.62 -2.10 7.67
N ALA A 966 5.77 -3.42 7.76
CA ALA A 966 6.65 -4.20 6.90
C ALA A 966 6.49 -3.84 5.40
N ALA A 967 7.61 -3.64 4.73
CA ALA A 967 7.70 -3.19 3.35
C ALA A 967 6.85 -1.92 3.09
N LEU A 968 7.07 -0.86 3.88
CA LEU A 968 6.34 0.40 3.77
C LEU A 968 6.52 0.99 2.37
N ARG A 969 5.41 1.18 1.63
CA ARG A 969 5.41 1.68 0.24
C ARG A 969 4.70 3.02 0.06
N GLY A 970 3.74 3.33 0.92
CA GLY A 970 2.98 4.57 0.80
C GLY A 970 2.31 5.00 2.09
N VAL A 971 1.91 6.26 2.13
CA VAL A 971 1.19 6.88 3.24
C VAL A 971 0.10 7.78 2.68
N ALA A 972 -1.14 7.45 3.00
CA ALA A 972 -2.31 8.26 2.66
C ALA A 972 -2.73 9.09 3.88
N SER A 973 -3.01 10.37 3.65
CA SER A 973 -3.54 11.28 4.66
C SER A 973 -4.84 11.88 4.18
N ALA A 974 -5.82 12.00 5.07
CA ALA A 974 -7.11 12.60 4.78
C ALA A 974 -7.57 13.51 5.93
N PRO A 975 -8.30 14.59 5.62
CA PRO A 975 -8.83 15.48 6.65
C PRO A 975 -9.97 14.82 7.45
N ALA A 976 -10.00 15.07 8.76
CA ALA A 976 -11.20 14.88 9.57
C ALA A 976 -12.18 16.06 9.37
N GLY A 977 -13.34 16.03 10.03
CA GLY A 977 -14.20 17.21 10.14
C GLY A 977 -13.63 18.28 11.09
N LEU A 978 -12.73 17.87 11.98
CA LEU A 978 -11.91 18.76 12.82
C LEU A 978 -10.65 19.19 12.07
N GLU A 979 -10.36 20.49 12.05
CA GLU A 979 -9.16 21.06 11.42
C GLU A 979 -7.88 20.63 12.13
N SER A 980 -7.94 20.39 13.44
CA SER A 980 -6.79 19.94 14.23
C SER A 980 -6.30 18.55 13.86
N THR A 981 -7.16 17.72 13.25
CA THR A 981 -6.97 16.27 13.15
C THR A 981 -6.84 15.80 11.70
N SER A 982 -5.81 15.00 11.44
CA SER A 982 -5.53 14.33 10.17
C SER A 982 -5.58 12.81 10.36
N LEU A 983 -6.30 12.11 9.49
CA LEU A 983 -6.36 10.65 9.48
C LEU A 983 -5.24 10.12 8.60
N VAL A 984 -4.44 9.18 9.09
CA VAL A 984 -3.26 8.68 8.39
C VAL A 984 -3.28 7.17 8.29
N LEU A 985 -3.10 6.64 7.08
CA LEU A 985 -2.89 5.24 6.79
C LEU A 985 -1.51 5.04 6.17
N ALA A 986 -0.62 4.35 6.86
CA ALA A 986 0.61 3.82 6.30
C ALA A 986 0.33 2.41 5.74
N TYR A 987 0.77 2.15 4.51
CA TYR A 987 0.54 0.88 3.84
C TYR A 987 1.79 0.34 3.14
N GLY A 988 1.97 -0.97 3.27
CA GLY A 988 3.06 -1.76 2.72
C GLY A 988 2.60 -3.20 2.49
N ALA A 989 3.39 -4.17 2.94
CA ALA A 989 2.84 -5.50 3.24
C ALA A 989 1.88 -5.43 4.44
N ASP A 990 2.15 -4.55 5.39
CA ASP A 990 1.27 -4.26 6.52
C ASP A 990 0.42 -3.01 6.31
N LEU A 991 -0.63 -2.90 7.13
CA LEU A 991 -1.45 -1.70 7.24
C LEU A 991 -1.38 -1.15 8.65
N PHE A 992 -1.12 0.14 8.79
CA PHE A 992 -1.17 0.86 10.05
C PHE A 992 -1.98 2.13 9.90
N TYR A 993 -2.93 2.33 10.79
CA TYR A 993 -3.76 3.53 10.83
C TYR A 993 -3.56 4.27 12.14
N THR A 994 -3.57 5.60 12.08
CA THR A 994 -3.58 6.46 13.26
C THR A 994 -4.22 7.82 12.95
N ARG A 995 -4.41 8.62 13.99
CA ARG A 995 -4.84 10.02 13.90
C ARG A 995 -3.69 10.91 14.36
N LEU A 996 -3.34 11.91 13.56
CA LEU A 996 -2.32 12.89 13.90
C LEU A 996 -2.97 14.25 14.15
N ALA A 997 -2.45 14.98 15.14
CA ALA A 997 -2.84 16.35 15.42
C ALA A 997 -1.62 17.28 15.40
N PRO A 998 -1.18 17.74 14.21
CA PRO A 998 0.04 18.53 14.04
C PRO A 998 0.17 19.74 14.99
N GLY A 999 -0.88 20.56 15.06
CA GLY A 999 -0.97 21.72 15.95
C GLY A 999 -1.56 21.42 17.34
N ARG A 1000 -1.69 20.14 17.72
CA ARG A 1000 -2.51 19.63 18.84
C ARG A 1000 -4.01 19.88 18.64
N HIS A 1001 -4.82 19.27 19.50
CA HIS A 1001 -6.27 19.39 19.50
C HIS A 1001 -6.71 20.77 20.01
N PHE A 1002 -6.91 21.73 19.10
CA PHE A 1002 -7.36 23.09 19.45
C PHE A 1002 -8.87 23.31 19.24
N ASP A 1003 -9.53 22.43 18.49
CA ASP A 1003 -10.96 22.49 18.15
C ASP A 1003 -11.78 21.37 18.83
N SER A 1004 -11.16 20.67 19.77
CA SER A 1004 -11.79 19.66 20.63
C SER A 1004 -11.32 19.84 22.07
N LEU A 1005 -12.19 19.48 23.01
CA LEU A 1005 -11.80 19.45 24.41
C LEU A 1005 -10.77 18.32 24.63
N PRO A 1006 -9.74 18.54 25.45
CA PRO A 1006 -8.83 17.48 25.84
C PRO A 1006 -9.59 16.31 26.46
N GLU A 1007 -9.17 15.08 26.16
CA GLU A 1007 -9.80 13.88 26.72
C GLU A 1007 -9.61 13.78 28.25
N ASP A 1008 -8.57 14.42 28.78
CA ASP A 1008 -8.27 14.53 30.21
C ASP A 1008 -8.94 15.73 30.89
N PHE A 1009 -9.89 16.38 30.22
CA PHE A 1009 -10.66 17.47 30.81
C PHE A 1009 -11.38 17.00 32.07
N ASN A 1010 -11.06 17.61 33.22
CA ASN A 1010 -11.59 17.18 34.50
C ASN A 1010 -13.02 17.70 34.73
N TYR A 1011 -14.00 17.01 34.14
CA TYR A 1011 -15.43 17.29 34.33
C TYR A 1011 -15.84 17.26 35.80
N GLY A 1012 -15.23 16.38 36.60
CA GLY A 1012 -15.48 16.28 38.03
C GLY A 1012 -15.13 17.57 38.78
N LEU A 1013 -13.96 18.15 38.51
CA LEU A 1013 -13.53 19.42 39.09
C LEU A 1013 -14.44 20.57 38.66
N LEU A 1014 -14.86 20.61 37.39
CA LEU A 1014 -15.79 21.62 36.90
C LEU A 1014 -17.13 21.55 37.68
N VAL A 1015 -17.72 20.36 37.78
CA VAL A 1015 -19.00 20.15 38.49
C VAL A 1015 -18.85 20.45 39.99
N ALA A 1016 -17.77 19.99 40.62
CA ALA A 1016 -17.49 20.26 42.03
C ALA A 1016 -17.30 21.77 42.29
N GLY A 1017 -16.57 22.46 41.41
CA GLY A 1017 -16.38 23.91 41.48
C GLY A 1017 -17.70 24.67 41.35
N LEU A 1018 -18.56 24.29 40.39
CA LEU A 1018 -19.89 24.87 40.23
C LEU A 1018 -20.78 24.63 41.47
N ALA A 1019 -20.76 23.42 42.03
CA ALA A 1019 -21.50 23.10 43.24
C ALA A 1019 -21.00 23.90 44.46
N ALA A 1020 -19.68 24.05 44.61
CA ALA A 1020 -19.06 24.84 45.67
C ALA A 1020 -19.42 26.34 45.55
N LEU A 1021 -19.40 26.89 44.34
CA LEU A 1021 -19.82 28.27 44.08
C LEU A 1021 -21.31 28.48 44.38
N ALA A 1022 -22.18 27.56 43.96
CA ALA A 1022 -23.60 27.62 44.25
C ALA A 1022 -23.89 27.56 45.76
N GLY A 1023 -23.24 26.61 46.47
CA GLY A 1023 -23.33 26.47 47.92
C GLY A 1023 -22.80 27.69 48.67
N GLY A 1024 -21.63 28.20 48.25
CA GLY A 1024 -21.02 29.42 48.79
C GLY A 1024 -21.91 30.65 48.59
N THR A 1025 -22.55 30.78 47.43
CA THR A 1025 -23.49 31.88 47.13
C THR A 1025 -24.75 31.79 48.00
N ALA A 1026 -25.31 30.59 48.19
CA ALA A 1026 -26.46 30.38 49.06
C ALA A 1026 -26.13 30.72 50.52
N TRP A 1027 -24.96 30.31 50.99
CA TRP A 1027 -24.45 30.63 52.31
C TRP A 1027 -24.23 32.14 52.48
N ALA A 1028 -23.55 32.79 51.53
CA ALA A 1028 -23.29 34.23 51.56
C ALA A 1028 -24.60 35.05 51.53
N ARG A 1029 -25.60 34.63 50.74
CA ARG A 1029 -26.92 35.26 50.69
C ARG A 1029 -27.64 35.14 52.04
N ARG A 1030 -27.59 33.96 52.67
CA ARG A 1030 -28.16 33.75 54.01
C ARG A 1030 -27.46 34.63 55.05
N TYR A 1031 -26.13 34.60 55.07
CA TYR A 1031 -25.31 35.38 55.99
C TYR A 1031 -25.56 36.88 55.84
N SER A 1032 -25.61 37.38 54.61
CA SER A 1032 -25.92 38.79 54.30
C SER A 1032 -27.30 39.20 54.80
N ARG A 1033 -28.34 38.39 54.56
CA ARG A 1033 -29.69 38.64 55.10
C ARG A 1033 -29.71 38.70 56.62
N GLU A 1034 -29.06 37.76 57.29
CA GLU A 1034 -28.95 37.74 58.76
C GLU A 1034 -28.14 38.94 59.30
N ALA A 1035 -27.12 39.40 58.57
CA ALA A 1035 -26.33 40.57 58.94
C ALA A 1035 -27.11 41.88 58.74
N MET A 1036 -27.82 42.03 57.61
CA MET A 1036 -28.71 43.18 57.36
C MET A 1036 -29.85 43.24 58.36
N LEU A 1037 -30.47 42.10 58.70
CA LEU A 1037 -31.49 42.03 59.73
C LEU A 1037 -30.93 42.47 61.08
N ARG A 1038 -29.76 41.97 61.48
CA ARG A 1038 -29.09 42.39 62.74
C ARG A 1038 -28.73 43.87 62.76
N ALA A 1039 -28.35 44.45 61.62
CA ALA A 1039 -28.06 45.87 61.50
C ALA A 1039 -29.33 46.73 61.58
N ALA A 1040 -30.45 46.28 60.99
CA ALA A 1040 -31.73 46.98 61.04
C ALA A 1040 -32.43 46.92 62.41
N TRP A 1041 -32.08 45.92 63.25
CA TRP A 1041 -32.60 45.76 64.61
C TRP A 1041 -31.75 46.48 65.68
N LYS A 1042 -30.64 47.10 65.28
CA LYS A 1042 -29.89 48.06 66.11
C LYS A 1042 -30.33 49.47 65.75
#